data_AF-A0A940V605-F1
#
_entry.id   AF-A0A940V605-F1
#
_cell.length_a   1.000
_cell.length_b   1.000
_cell.length_c   1.000
_cell.angle_alpha   90.00
_cell.angle_beta   90.00
_cell.angle_gamma   90.00
#
_symmetry.space_group_name_H-M   'P 1'
#
loop_
_entity.id
_entity.type
_entity.pdbx_description
1 polymer ?
#
loop_
_entity_poly.entity_id
_entity_poly.type
_entity_poly.pdbx_seq_one_letter_code
_entity_poly.pdbx_strand_id
1 'polypeptide(L)'
;LLEWETALDAEKRLDASLKTMFSTMWPVILFVFLAVLTISSAFPTNSGQFIPVGIAWVVSLWVAYNVSLPIQHKKIDLSPSEQITLRRYSRKIWAFFEEFLCDEDHWLPPDNVQIDPPNGVAHRTSPTNIGLALLANLAARDFGYIPLAKVYTNIEQTLKTLEGLEHWKGHLYNWYDTQTLVPLEPRYISTVDSGNFVMYLMTLKTGLVEILDKPVFDLRCVSGLKDTYTLLLEEVGEDTSEDLKPFGQELDRILSSDEVGGLKTWINLQSLWPAHILNHELGKEGLFWAGNLDRMIRTFHEELQELYPWLTHLKHLETQTILDEQDINNFSIHELAKFYEEGLKSGRFPTEINEFIEPALRKVLDYIQRSEKLQLQLEEIALVTDFLPLFDESRQLFSIGYNVSEGKLDKSYYDLLASEARQASFFAIAKGDVPPSHWFKLGRALTMTKGKRSLVSWSGTMFEFIMPLLVMRNYEGTLLDETYHSVVEVQRKYGLEHNVPWGVSESGFHAFDPQLNYQYKAFGVPGLGLKRGLIQDLVVAPYASFLALMVSPREAVSNISVMEQKGFGGRYGLYEAVDFTSERIPVGSSFKLVQSFMAHHQGMSLMAIDNVVFKNVMQDRMHNEALIKSTELLLQERLPEATTIIPQPEDQHHVTKQRPNELELEKNQFILLDTVNSPIPIAHCISNGQYSVMLTNSGSGFSRFRNICLSRWREDVTQDAWGMYFYIQNLNSGDVWSATYQPCRYSGEDYKVTYAPDQVEFCRKDGNITTHTEIVVSPEDQAEMRRISLTNHSKHDRTVEVTSYFEVVLARQSEDLAHPAFGNLFIQTEFVNEALLASRRPRSENQTRLWLMHTVATEGEKVGSLQYETDRARFIGRGRSLAKPQALDANHPLSNTVGAVLDPIMSLRQRVKISPGKTVRVAFSIGYAESREEVIRIAEKYRDPLSVNRAFELAWTHSKMELRHLNLTAAQANEALSLGGHLLYLSPCRRDVAECIKQNSKGQSALWPYAISGDLPIVLVRVANAEHLDLVRRLLTIHEYWRLKGLFADLVILNEDKSGYVQAFQDNLRDFISMGHARDLLNQPSGVFLLQKAHVQADVLNLICTVARMTFSGE
;
A
#
# COMPACT_ATOMS: atom_id res chain seq x y z
N LEU A 1 -25.23 -11.34 51.38
CA LEU A 1 -26.41 -10.73 50.74
C LEU A 1 -26.13 -9.24 50.66
N LEU A 2 -25.41 -8.82 49.61
CA LEU A 2 -25.26 -7.41 49.25
C LEU A 2 -26.49 -7.11 48.39
N GLU A 3 -27.33 -6.19 48.86
CA GLU A 3 -28.48 -5.71 48.10
C GLU A 3 -27.97 -5.04 46.83
N TRP A 4 -28.41 -5.54 45.67
CA TRP A 4 -28.13 -4.95 44.37
C TRP A 4 -28.94 -3.64 44.26
N GLU A 5 -28.27 -2.53 44.52
CA GLU A 5 -28.79 -1.18 44.24
C GLU A 5 -28.67 -0.91 42.73
N THR A 6 -29.66 -0.24 42.13
CA THR A 6 -29.62 0.08 40.70
C THR A 6 -28.61 1.21 40.44
N ALA A 7 -27.96 1.23 39.27
CA ALA A 7 -26.99 2.28 38.92
C ALA A 7 -27.59 3.70 39.01
N LEU A 8 -28.90 3.84 38.75
CA LEU A 8 -29.65 5.09 38.87
C LEU A 8 -29.80 5.56 40.34
N ASP A 9 -29.98 4.63 41.28
CA ASP A 9 -30.05 4.92 42.71
C ASP A 9 -28.67 5.23 43.29
N ALA A 10 -27.61 4.59 42.78
CA ALA A 10 -26.23 4.93 43.10
C ALA A 10 -25.84 6.32 42.58
N GLU A 11 -26.22 6.70 41.35
CA GLU A 11 -25.96 8.03 40.77
C GLU A 11 -26.69 9.15 41.52
N LYS A 12 -27.94 8.95 41.92
CA LYS A 12 -28.67 9.92 42.77
C LYS A 12 -28.01 10.14 44.13
N ARG A 13 -27.25 9.16 44.62
CA ARG A 13 -26.48 9.23 45.86
C ARG A 13 -25.08 9.82 45.67
N LEU A 14 -24.56 9.76 44.45
CA LEU A 14 -23.21 10.18 44.01
C LEU A 14 -23.16 11.59 43.40
N ASP A 15 -24.20 12.42 43.55
CA ASP A 15 -24.07 13.85 43.27
C ASP A 15 -23.00 14.44 44.20
N ALA A 16 -21.77 14.62 43.67
CA ALA A 16 -20.59 15.10 44.38
C ALA A 16 -20.68 16.61 44.67
N SER A 17 -21.86 17.08 45.08
CA SER A 17 -22.08 18.44 45.53
C SER A 17 -21.75 18.55 47.02
N LEU A 18 -21.25 19.72 47.43
CA LEU A 18 -20.99 20.03 48.85
C LEU A 18 -22.22 19.79 49.73
N LYS A 19 -23.43 19.95 49.16
CA LYS A 19 -24.71 19.73 49.83
C LYS A 19 -24.94 18.26 50.17
N THR A 20 -24.61 17.34 49.26
CA THR A 20 -24.76 15.89 49.44
C THR A 20 -23.69 15.32 50.39
N MET A 21 -22.45 15.80 50.31
CA MET A 21 -21.40 15.42 51.27
C MET A 21 -21.72 15.90 52.69
N PHE A 22 -22.28 17.10 52.83
CA PHE A 22 -22.74 17.59 54.13
C PHE A 22 -23.93 16.79 54.68
N SER A 23 -24.93 16.49 53.87
CA SER A 23 -26.13 15.75 54.31
C SER A 23 -25.82 14.32 54.78
N THR A 24 -24.77 13.70 54.24
CA THR A 24 -24.33 12.34 54.62
C THR A 24 -23.42 12.33 55.86
N MET A 25 -22.56 13.33 56.04
CA MET A 25 -21.55 13.34 57.12
C MET A 25 -21.91 14.18 58.36
N TRP A 26 -22.93 15.05 58.31
CA TRP A 26 -23.31 15.90 59.45
C TRP A 26 -23.59 15.14 60.77
N PRO A 27 -24.15 13.91 60.80
CA PRO A 27 -24.38 13.20 62.07
C PRO A 27 -23.07 12.81 62.76
N VAL A 28 -22.04 12.49 61.97
CA VAL A 28 -20.70 12.17 62.48
C VAL A 28 -20.03 13.42 63.04
N ILE A 29 -20.15 14.55 62.35
CA ILE A 29 -19.64 15.84 62.82
C ILE A 29 -20.32 16.24 64.14
N LEU A 30 -21.64 16.08 64.23
CA LEU A 30 -22.41 16.34 65.45
C LEU A 30 -21.98 15.41 66.59
N PHE A 31 -21.83 14.11 66.32
CA PHE A 31 -21.38 13.13 67.31
C PHE A 31 -20.00 13.48 67.86
N VAL A 32 -19.04 13.82 67.00
CA VAL A 32 -17.69 14.22 67.42
C VAL A 32 -17.71 15.53 68.21
N PHE A 33 -18.53 16.50 67.80
CA PHE A 33 -18.71 17.74 68.54
C PHE A 33 -19.26 17.49 69.94
N LEU A 34 -20.31 16.67 70.07
CA LEU A 34 -20.89 16.26 71.35
C LEU A 34 -19.89 15.47 72.20
N ALA A 35 -19.14 14.54 71.60
CA ALA A 35 -18.10 13.77 72.28
C ALA A 35 -17.01 14.67 72.86
N VAL A 36 -16.48 15.62 72.07
CA VAL A 36 -15.49 16.61 72.52
C VAL A 36 -16.07 17.49 73.63
N LEU A 37 -17.34 17.89 73.56
CA LEU A 37 -18.03 18.66 74.61
C LEU A 37 -18.17 17.85 75.91
N THR A 38 -18.63 16.60 75.83
CA THR A 38 -18.74 15.72 77.00
C THR A 38 -17.39 15.43 77.65
N ILE A 39 -16.35 15.14 76.86
CA ILE A 39 -15.00 14.88 77.36
C ILE A 39 -14.40 16.15 77.99
N SER A 40 -14.63 17.32 77.39
CA SER A 40 -14.18 18.60 77.94
C SER A 40 -14.88 18.97 79.24
N SER A 41 -16.14 18.56 79.41
CA SER A 41 -16.89 18.74 80.65
C SER A 41 -16.49 17.75 81.76
N ALA A 42 -16.11 16.52 81.40
CA ALA A 42 -15.71 15.47 82.34
C ALA A 42 -14.23 15.58 82.77
N PHE A 43 -13.35 16.14 81.93
CA PHE A 43 -11.91 16.29 82.19
C PHE A 43 -11.41 17.72 81.86
N PRO A 44 -11.71 18.72 82.70
CA PRO A 44 -11.46 20.14 82.41
C PRO A 44 -9.97 20.47 82.18
N THR A 45 -9.07 19.78 82.88
CA THR A 45 -7.62 20.02 82.86
C THR A 45 -6.89 19.54 81.59
N ASN A 46 -7.51 18.66 80.78
CA ASN A 46 -6.91 18.12 79.55
C ASN A 46 -7.73 18.40 78.28
N SER A 47 -8.77 19.25 78.38
CA SER A 47 -9.72 19.57 77.30
C SER A 47 -9.04 20.06 76.00
N GLY A 48 -7.94 20.82 76.11
CA GLY A 48 -7.20 21.35 74.97
C GLY A 48 -6.62 20.29 74.02
N GLN A 49 -6.41 19.06 74.47
CA GLN A 49 -5.82 17.98 73.66
C GLN A 49 -6.82 17.35 72.68
N PHE A 50 -8.13 17.52 72.88
CA PHE A 50 -9.19 16.92 72.06
C PHE A 50 -9.73 17.86 70.97
N ILE A 51 -9.44 19.16 71.07
CA ILE A 51 -9.81 20.18 70.06
C ILE A 51 -9.19 19.86 68.68
N PRO A 52 -7.91 19.47 68.55
CA PRO A 52 -7.33 19.11 67.25
C PRO A 52 -8.04 17.94 66.58
N VAL A 53 -8.52 16.96 67.36
CA VAL A 53 -9.26 15.80 66.85
C VAL A 53 -10.62 16.21 66.30
N GLY A 54 -11.32 17.12 67.00
CA GLY A 54 -12.57 17.69 66.50
C GLY A 54 -12.39 18.49 65.21
N ILE A 55 -11.32 19.31 65.13
CA ILE A 55 -10.97 20.06 63.91
C ILE A 55 -10.64 19.11 62.76
N ALA A 56 -9.86 18.05 62.99
CA ALA A 56 -9.52 17.06 61.97
C ALA A 56 -10.77 16.38 61.40
N TRP A 57 -11.76 16.07 62.23
CA TRP A 57 -13.03 15.50 61.78
C TRP A 57 -13.91 16.48 61.01
N VAL A 58 -13.92 17.77 61.37
CA VAL A 58 -14.61 18.79 60.55
C VAL A 58 -13.92 18.95 59.19
N VAL A 59 -12.59 18.93 59.16
CA VAL A 59 -11.79 18.97 57.92
C VAL A 59 -12.01 17.72 57.06
N SER A 60 -12.36 16.57 57.65
CA SER A 60 -12.63 15.34 56.91
C SER A 60 -13.74 15.48 55.87
N LEU A 61 -14.72 16.37 56.08
CA LEU A 61 -15.75 16.70 55.09
C LEU A 61 -15.12 17.32 53.83
N TRP A 62 -14.25 18.29 54.04
CA TRP A 62 -13.56 18.97 52.95
C TRP A 62 -12.59 18.03 52.24
N VAL A 63 -11.90 17.16 52.99
CA VAL A 63 -11.04 16.11 52.41
C VAL A 63 -11.86 15.11 51.60
N ALA A 64 -12.98 14.60 52.12
CA ALA A 64 -13.87 13.68 51.42
C ALA A 64 -14.44 14.30 50.14
N TYR A 65 -14.86 15.56 50.20
CA TYR A 65 -15.28 16.33 49.02
C TYR A 65 -14.16 16.43 47.98
N ASN A 66 -12.95 16.84 48.37
CA ASN A 66 -11.83 16.96 47.43
C ASN A 66 -11.38 15.60 46.85
N VAL A 67 -11.48 14.51 47.62
CA VAL A 67 -11.20 13.15 47.13
C VAL A 67 -12.32 12.63 46.21
N SER A 68 -13.56 13.08 46.41
CA SER A 68 -14.70 12.72 45.56
C SER A 68 -14.77 13.52 44.25
N LEU A 69 -14.06 14.66 44.17
CA LEU A 69 -13.98 15.41 42.92
C LEU A 69 -13.19 14.60 41.89
N PRO A 70 -13.64 14.56 40.63
CA PRO A 70 -12.86 13.97 39.56
C PRO A 70 -11.52 14.72 39.46
N ILE A 71 -10.43 13.97 39.36
CA ILE A 71 -9.09 14.56 39.26
C ILE A 71 -9.04 15.39 37.96
N GLN A 72 -8.92 16.71 38.09
CA GLN A 72 -8.75 17.62 36.94
C GLN A 72 -7.29 17.59 36.51
N HIS A 73 -7.00 16.86 35.44
CA HIS A 73 -5.65 16.71 34.92
C HIS A 73 -5.27 17.85 33.97
N LYS A 74 -3.98 18.23 33.99
CA LYS A 74 -3.41 19.33 33.21
C LYS A 74 -3.29 18.91 31.73
N LYS A 75 -4.26 19.29 30.89
CA LYS A 75 -4.17 19.09 29.44
C LYS A 75 -3.00 19.92 28.89
N ILE A 76 -2.23 19.35 27.96
CA ILE A 76 -1.15 20.07 27.27
C ILE A 76 -1.81 21.02 26.27
N ASP A 77 -1.76 22.32 26.55
CA ASP A 77 -2.22 23.32 25.61
C ASP A 77 -1.24 23.42 24.42
N LEU A 78 -1.80 23.28 23.22
CA LEU A 78 -1.12 23.54 21.96
C LEU A 78 -0.94 25.04 21.77
N SER A 79 0.22 25.44 21.24
CA SER A 79 0.46 26.80 20.80
C SER A 79 -0.45 27.17 19.61
N PRO A 80 -0.74 28.46 19.39
CA PRO A 80 -1.56 28.89 18.25
C PRO A 80 -1.03 28.40 16.89
N SER A 81 0.30 28.36 16.70
CA SER A 81 0.92 27.84 15.47
C SER A 81 0.72 26.35 15.27
N GLU A 82 0.77 25.55 16.35
CA GLU A 82 0.51 24.12 16.28
C GLU A 82 -0.97 23.86 15.95
N GLN A 83 -1.89 24.64 16.52
CA GLN A 83 -3.32 24.55 16.20
C GLN A 83 -3.59 24.88 14.73
N ILE A 84 -3.00 25.96 14.19
CA ILE A 84 -3.13 26.31 12.76
C ILE A 84 -2.62 25.16 11.88
N THR A 85 -1.49 24.55 12.24
CA THR A 85 -0.93 23.40 11.51
C THR A 85 -1.90 22.23 11.48
N LEU A 86 -2.49 21.87 12.64
CA LEU A 86 -3.46 20.79 12.72
C LEU A 86 -4.75 21.09 11.93
N ARG A 87 -5.27 22.33 12.02
CA ARG A 87 -6.44 22.77 11.26
C ARG A 87 -6.23 22.72 9.74
N ARG A 88 -5.01 23.05 9.30
CA ARG A 88 -4.62 22.90 7.89
C ARG A 88 -4.69 21.43 7.44
N TYR A 89 -4.18 20.50 8.25
CA TYR A 89 -4.27 19.07 7.94
C TYR A 89 -5.70 18.54 8.00
N SER A 90 -6.51 18.93 8.99
CA SER A 90 -7.92 18.49 9.06
C SER A 90 -8.70 18.92 7.83
N ARG A 91 -8.45 20.12 7.28
CA ARG A 91 -9.12 20.55 6.04
C ARG A 91 -8.70 19.75 4.82
N LYS A 92 -7.40 19.44 4.67
CA LYS A 92 -6.88 18.56 3.60
C LYS A 92 -7.46 17.15 3.69
N ILE A 93 -7.48 16.58 4.90
CA ILE A 93 -8.02 15.24 5.17
C ILE A 93 -9.53 15.21 4.89
N TRP A 94 -10.30 16.22 5.32
CA TRP A 94 -11.73 16.32 5.02
C TRP A 94 -12.02 16.36 3.52
N ALA A 95 -11.16 16.99 2.72
CA ALA A 95 -11.33 17.03 1.26
C ALA A 95 -11.33 15.64 0.60
N PHE A 96 -10.74 14.62 1.23
CA PHE A 96 -10.86 13.22 0.77
C PHE A 96 -12.32 12.77 0.81
N PHE A 97 -12.98 12.93 1.96
CA PHE A 97 -14.38 12.52 2.11
C PHE A 97 -15.33 13.41 1.29
N GLU A 98 -15.01 14.69 1.13
CA GLU A 98 -15.79 15.61 0.31
C GLU A 98 -15.79 15.25 -1.19
N GLU A 99 -14.69 14.67 -1.68
CA GLU A 99 -14.55 14.25 -3.07
C GLU A 99 -15.08 12.83 -3.32
N PHE A 100 -14.86 11.90 -2.39
CA PHE A 100 -15.17 10.48 -2.60
C PHE A 100 -16.46 9.97 -1.93
N LEU A 101 -17.17 10.80 -1.14
CA LEU A 101 -18.55 10.52 -0.75
C LEU A 101 -19.51 11.17 -1.74
N CYS A 102 -19.71 10.51 -2.88
CA CYS A 102 -20.50 11.01 -4.00
C CYS A 102 -21.61 10.04 -4.44
N ASP A 103 -22.46 10.49 -5.36
CA ASP A 103 -23.58 9.69 -5.87
C ASP A 103 -23.10 8.44 -6.63
N GLU A 104 -21.97 8.53 -7.34
CA GLU A 104 -21.40 7.42 -8.14
C GLU A 104 -21.04 6.20 -7.29
N ASP A 105 -20.62 6.42 -6.04
CA ASP A 105 -20.27 5.39 -5.06
C ASP A 105 -21.35 5.22 -3.97
N HIS A 106 -22.58 5.67 -4.25
CA HIS A 106 -23.73 5.56 -3.35
C HIS A 106 -23.48 6.13 -1.95
N TRP A 107 -22.68 7.20 -1.86
CA TRP A 107 -22.27 7.83 -0.60
C TRP A 107 -21.49 6.91 0.34
N LEU A 108 -20.86 5.85 -0.19
CA LEU A 108 -19.94 5.00 0.55
C LEU A 108 -18.49 5.39 0.26
N PRO A 109 -17.61 5.47 1.27
CA PRO A 109 -16.21 5.81 1.05
C PRO A 109 -15.48 4.64 0.37
N PRO A 110 -14.59 4.89 -0.61
CA PRO A 110 -13.73 3.85 -1.16
C PRO A 110 -12.70 3.37 -0.12
N ASP A 111 -12.12 2.19 -0.33
CA ASP A 111 -11.10 1.64 0.56
C ASP A 111 -9.82 2.46 0.50
N ASN A 112 -9.35 2.69 -0.73
CA ASN A 112 -8.19 3.51 -1.00
C ASN A 112 -8.27 4.20 -2.37
N VAL A 113 -7.49 5.26 -2.51
CA VAL A 113 -7.27 5.98 -3.77
C VAL A 113 -5.77 6.02 -4.03
N GLN A 114 -5.32 5.45 -5.14
CA GLN A 114 -3.92 5.39 -5.52
C GLN A 114 -3.60 6.41 -6.62
N ILE A 115 -2.62 7.28 -6.33
CA ILE A 115 -2.21 8.38 -7.21
C ILE A 115 -1.09 7.93 -8.15
N ASP A 116 -0.11 7.18 -7.65
CA ASP A 116 1.02 6.70 -8.43
C ASP A 116 1.42 5.28 -7.99
N PRO A 117 1.52 4.29 -8.90
CA PRO A 117 1.02 4.30 -10.28
C PRO A 117 -0.49 4.62 -10.33
N PRO A 118 -1.00 5.27 -11.38
CA PRO A 118 -2.37 5.79 -11.43
C PRO A 118 -3.40 4.66 -11.63
N ASN A 119 -3.69 3.91 -10.57
CA ASN A 119 -4.71 2.87 -10.54
C ASN A 119 -6.09 3.41 -10.12
N GLY A 120 -6.15 4.64 -9.59
CA GLY A 120 -7.41 5.33 -9.29
C GLY A 120 -8.07 4.89 -7.99
N VAL A 121 -9.40 4.91 -7.98
CA VAL A 121 -10.25 4.61 -6.82
C VAL A 121 -10.50 3.10 -6.73
N ALA A 122 -10.27 2.51 -5.55
CA ALA A 122 -10.69 1.15 -5.26
C ALA A 122 -12.15 1.16 -4.81
N HIS A 123 -13.06 0.80 -5.73
CA HIS A 123 -14.52 0.77 -5.53
C HIS A 123 -14.99 -0.37 -4.62
N ARG A 124 -14.45 -0.43 -3.41
CA ARG A 124 -14.88 -1.32 -2.33
C ARG A 124 -14.84 -0.59 -1.00
N THR A 125 -15.64 -1.02 -0.03
CA THR A 125 -15.68 -0.40 1.30
C THR A 125 -15.85 -1.43 2.41
N SER A 126 -15.49 -1.04 3.64
CA SER A 126 -15.58 -1.87 4.85
C SER A 126 -16.43 -1.18 5.93
N PRO A 127 -16.94 -1.91 6.93
CA PRO A 127 -17.73 -1.33 8.00
C PRO A 127 -16.97 -0.24 8.79
N THR A 128 -15.67 -0.44 9.01
CA THR A 128 -14.81 0.58 9.64
C THR A 128 -14.70 1.84 8.79
N ASN A 129 -14.51 1.71 7.47
CA ASN A 129 -14.44 2.86 6.55
C ASN A 129 -15.76 3.67 6.60
N ILE A 130 -16.91 2.99 6.54
CA ILE A 130 -18.24 3.61 6.60
C ILE A 130 -18.44 4.35 7.92
N GLY A 131 -18.16 3.70 9.05
CA GLY A 131 -18.32 4.32 10.37
C GLY A 131 -17.45 5.57 10.56
N LEU A 132 -16.20 5.53 10.08
CA LEU A 132 -15.30 6.69 10.12
C LEU A 132 -15.74 7.81 9.17
N ALA A 133 -16.26 7.50 7.98
CA ALA A 133 -16.81 8.51 7.08
C ALA A 133 -18.06 9.20 7.64
N LEU A 134 -18.91 8.44 8.33
CA LEU A 134 -20.06 8.98 9.06
C LEU A 134 -19.60 9.96 10.17
N LEU A 135 -18.61 9.58 10.98
CA LEU A 135 -18.02 10.49 11.98
C LEU A 135 -17.24 11.66 11.35
N ALA A 136 -16.64 11.49 10.18
CA ALA A 136 -15.95 12.57 9.48
C ALA A 136 -16.87 13.75 9.17
N ASN A 137 -18.16 13.51 8.89
CA ASN A 137 -19.16 14.57 8.72
C ASN A 137 -19.36 15.39 10.01
N LEU A 138 -19.36 14.70 11.16
CA LEU A 138 -19.48 15.33 12.47
C LEU A 138 -18.24 16.18 12.80
N ALA A 139 -17.03 15.65 12.59
CA ALA A 139 -15.80 16.43 12.76
C ALA A 139 -15.72 17.62 11.79
N ALA A 140 -16.13 17.43 10.52
CA ALA A 140 -16.19 18.52 9.56
C ALA A 140 -17.11 19.66 10.02
N ARG A 141 -18.20 19.35 10.71
CA ARG A 141 -19.07 20.34 11.36
C ARG A 141 -18.37 21.03 12.52
N ASP A 142 -17.66 20.29 13.37
CA ASP A 142 -16.90 20.88 14.49
C ASP A 142 -15.80 21.84 14.01
N PHE A 143 -15.13 21.52 12.91
CA PHE A 143 -14.15 22.41 12.28
C PHE A 143 -14.77 23.60 11.51
N GLY A 144 -16.07 23.56 11.23
CA GLY A 144 -16.78 24.58 10.45
C GLY A 144 -16.59 24.46 8.94
N TYR A 145 -16.35 23.24 8.43
CA TYR A 145 -16.17 22.98 7.00
C TYR A 145 -17.49 22.80 6.25
N ILE A 146 -18.55 22.33 6.92
CA ILE A 146 -19.87 22.13 6.31
C ILE A 146 -21.01 22.67 7.20
N PRO A 147 -22.13 23.12 6.58
CA PRO A 147 -23.34 23.50 7.30
C PRO A 147 -24.08 22.29 7.87
N LEU A 148 -24.99 22.52 8.82
CA LEU A 148 -25.75 21.45 9.48
C LEU A 148 -26.66 20.69 8.50
N ALA A 149 -27.29 21.39 7.54
CA ALA A 149 -28.03 20.76 6.45
C ALA A 149 -27.24 19.66 5.72
N LYS A 150 -25.94 19.93 5.46
CA LYS A 150 -25.08 19.04 4.69
C LYS A 150 -24.68 17.81 5.51
N VAL A 151 -24.46 17.97 6.82
CA VAL A 151 -24.25 16.85 7.76
C VAL A 151 -25.40 15.87 7.68
N TYR A 152 -26.64 16.34 7.86
CA TYR A 152 -27.82 15.48 7.79
C TYR A 152 -27.97 14.81 6.43
N THR A 153 -27.79 15.57 5.35
CA THR A 153 -27.94 15.02 3.99
C THR A 153 -26.94 13.90 3.71
N ASN A 154 -25.67 14.08 4.06
CA ASN A 154 -24.64 13.07 3.84
C ASN A 154 -24.89 11.80 4.67
N ILE A 155 -25.29 11.97 5.95
CA ILE A 155 -25.62 10.84 6.83
C ILE A 155 -26.86 10.10 6.31
N GLU A 156 -27.93 10.81 5.96
CA GLU A 156 -29.17 10.23 5.43
C GLU A 156 -28.95 9.42 4.16
N GLN A 157 -28.15 9.94 3.22
CA GLN A 157 -27.85 9.19 1.99
C GLN A 157 -27.05 7.92 2.28
N THR A 158 -26.05 8.02 3.16
CA THR A 158 -25.25 6.86 3.57
C THR A 158 -26.15 5.81 4.25
N LEU A 159 -26.99 6.20 5.21
CA LEU A 159 -27.91 5.28 5.90
C LEU A 159 -28.94 4.66 4.95
N LYS A 160 -29.45 5.44 3.99
CA LYS A 160 -30.35 4.93 2.95
C LYS A 160 -29.69 3.86 2.10
N THR A 161 -28.41 4.00 1.77
CA THR A 161 -27.63 2.97 1.08
C THR A 161 -27.48 1.74 1.97
N LEU A 162 -27.14 1.92 3.26
CA LEU A 162 -27.00 0.82 4.21
C LEU A 162 -28.29 0.00 4.39
N GLU A 163 -29.45 0.64 4.44
CA GLU A 163 -30.75 -0.06 4.51
C GLU A 163 -30.96 -1.04 3.33
N GLY A 164 -30.37 -0.75 2.17
CA GLY A 164 -30.43 -1.59 0.98
C GLY A 164 -29.36 -2.68 0.89
N LEU A 165 -28.34 -2.65 1.76
CA LEU A 165 -27.26 -3.65 1.75
C LEU A 165 -27.71 -4.99 2.33
N GLU A 166 -27.09 -6.06 1.84
CA GLU A 166 -27.25 -7.38 2.44
C GLU A 166 -26.54 -7.42 3.80
N HIS A 167 -27.21 -7.92 4.83
CA HIS A 167 -26.70 -8.04 6.20
C HIS A 167 -26.74 -9.47 6.70
N TRP A 168 -25.84 -9.80 7.62
CA TRP A 168 -25.85 -11.07 8.36
C TRP A 168 -26.08 -10.81 9.84
N LYS A 169 -27.29 -11.10 10.35
CA LYS A 169 -27.65 -10.90 11.78
C LYS A 169 -27.32 -9.50 12.32
N GLY A 170 -27.61 -8.48 11.52
CA GLY A 170 -27.29 -7.08 11.82
C GLY A 170 -25.85 -6.66 11.49
N HIS A 171 -24.94 -7.59 11.21
CA HIS A 171 -23.59 -7.27 10.77
C HIS A 171 -23.53 -6.91 9.28
N LEU A 172 -22.72 -5.89 8.98
CA LEU A 172 -22.21 -5.64 7.64
C LEU A 172 -21.15 -6.69 7.27
N TYR A 173 -21.10 -7.07 6.00
CA TYR A 173 -19.99 -7.86 5.45
C TYR A 173 -18.70 -7.04 5.41
N ASN A 174 -17.56 -7.73 5.41
CA ASN A 174 -16.25 -7.09 5.46
C ASN A 174 -15.98 -6.20 4.24
N TRP A 175 -16.51 -6.59 3.08
CA TRP A 175 -16.31 -5.87 1.83
C TRP A 175 -17.59 -5.80 1.00
N TYR A 176 -17.93 -4.59 0.55
CA TYR A 176 -18.95 -4.33 -0.48
C TYR A 176 -18.30 -3.60 -1.64
N ASP A 177 -18.74 -3.89 -2.85
CA ASP A 177 -18.45 -3.05 -4.02
C ASP A 177 -19.31 -1.77 -3.96
N THR A 178 -18.70 -0.59 -4.03
CA THR A 178 -19.40 0.70 -3.80
C THR A 178 -20.31 1.10 -4.96
N GLN A 179 -20.09 0.55 -6.16
CA GLN A 179 -20.87 0.87 -7.35
C GLN A 179 -22.05 -0.09 -7.55
N THR A 180 -21.89 -1.35 -7.16
CA THR A 180 -22.91 -2.39 -7.36
C THR A 180 -23.66 -2.75 -6.08
N LEU A 181 -23.15 -2.34 -4.92
CA LEU A 181 -23.68 -2.64 -3.58
C LEU A 181 -23.68 -4.14 -3.22
N VAL A 182 -22.97 -4.96 -4.01
CA VAL A 182 -22.90 -6.40 -3.80
C VAL A 182 -21.78 -6.74 -2.80
N PRO A 183 -22.02 -7.60 -1.80
CA PRO A 183 -20.97 -8.13 -0.94
C PRO A 183 -19.91 -8.89 -1.76
N LEU A 184 -18.63 -8.59 -1.53
CA LEU A 184 -17.54 -9.29 -2.20
C LEU A 184 -17.28 -10.67 -1.56
N GLU A 185 -16.88 -11.65 -2.37
CA GLU A 185 -16.50 -12.97 -1.88
C GLU A 185 -15.04 -12.98 -1.37
N PRO A 186 -14.73 -13.72 -0.29
CA PRO A 186 -15.66 -14.50 0.53
C PRO A 186 -16.55 -13.62 1.41
N ARG A 187 -17.83 -13.98 1.53
CA ARG A 187 -18.76 -13.33 2.47
C ARG A 187 -18.32 -13.56 3.91
N TYR A 188 -17.64 -12.56 4.47
CA TYR A 188 -16.98 -12.65 5.75
C TYR A 188 -17.47 -11.55 6.70
N ILE A 189 -17.65 -11.89 7.98
CA ILE A 189 -17.99 -10.96 9.06
C ILE A 189 -16.78 -10.81 9.96
N SER A 190 -16.29 -9.58 10.09
CA SER A 190 -15.17 -9.22 10.96
C SER A 190 -15.68 -8.72 12.31
N THR A 191 -15.19 -9.31 13.40
CA THR A 191 -15.57 -8.87 14.75
C THR A 191 -15.08 -7.44 15.03
N VAL A 192 -13.86 -7.12 14.59
CA VAL A 192 -13.28 -5.78 14.75
C VAL A 192 -14.06 -4.74 13.99
N ASP A 193 -14.31 -4.97 12.69
CA ASP A 193 -14.98 -3.96 11.86
C ASP A 193 -16.42 -3.74 12.32
N SER A 194 -17.10 -4.80 12.75
CA SER A 194 -18.43 -4.69 13.36
C SER A 194 -18.40 -3.86 14.63
N GLY A 195 -17.43 -4.12 15.54
CA GLY A 195 -17.29 -3.39 16.79
C GLY A 195 -16.94 -1.92 16.60
N ASN A 196 -16.04 -1.61 15.67
CA ASN A 196 -15.69 -0.25 15.30
C ASN A 196 -16.92 0.49 14.75
N PHE A 197 -17.60 -0.13 13.79
CA PHE A 197 -18.78 0.45 13.15
C PHE A 197 -19.85 0.83 14.18
N VAL A 198 -20.29 -0.09 15.04
CA VAL A 198 -21.36 0.19 16.02
C VAL A 198 -20.94 1.24 17.06
N MET A 199 -19.68 1.22 17.52
CA MET A 199 -19.17 2.25 18.44
C MET A 199 -19.20 3.63 17.78
N TYR A 200 -18.85 3.73 16.50
CA TYR A 200 -18.89 4.98 15.74
C TYR A 200 -20.32 5.48 15.49
N LEU A 201 -21.29 4.58 15.25
CA LEU A 201 -22.70 4.95 15.17
C LEU A 201 -23.22 5.53 16.49
N MET A 202 -22.86 4.93 17.62
CA MET A 202 -23.26 5.42 18.94
C MET A 202 -22.64 6.79 19.25
N THR A 203 -21.36 7.00 18.92
CA THR A 203 -20.72 8.33 19.02
C THR A 203 -21.42 9.36 18.13
N LEU A 204 -21.79 8.98 16.90
CA LEU A 204 -22.50 9.86 15.98
C LEU A 204 -23.89 10.23 16.53
N LYS A 205 -24.64 9.26 17.07
CA LYS A 205 -25.94 9.47 17.70
C LYS A 205 -25.86 10.56 18.78
N THR A 206 -24.97 10.44 19.75
CA THR A 206 -24.80 11.46 20.80
C THR A 206 -24.26 12.78 20.24
N GLY A 207 -23.42 12.74 19.21
CA GLY A 207 -22.97 13.95 18.50
C GLY A 207 -24.10 14.73 17.83
N LEU A 208 -25.07 14.03 17.23
CA LEU A 208 -26.25 14.65 16.62
C LEU A 208 -27.19 15.30 17.66
N VAL A 209 -27.27 14.71 18.87
CA VAL A 209 -27.96 15.35 20.01
C VAL A 209 -27.25 16.64 20.40
N GLU A 210 -25.94 16.56 20.62
CA GLU A 210 -25.12 17.68 21.07
C GLU A 210 -25.15 18.87 20.11
N ILE A 211 -25.15 18.63 18.79
CA ILE A 211 -25.16 19.71 17.79
C ILE A 211 -26.43 20.58 17.87
N LEU A 212 -27.58 20.00 18.22
CA LEU A 212 -28.83 20.76 18.28
C LEU A 212 -28.83 21.84 19.37
N ASP A 213 -27.98 21.68 20.38
CA ASP A 213 -27.79 22.61 21.51
C ASP A 213 -26.58 23.53 21.33
N LYS A 214 -25.89 23.45 20.19
CA LYS A 214 -24.79 24.36 19.85
C LYS A 214 -25.26 25.48 18.91
N PRO A 215 -24.62 26.67 18.96
CA PRO A 215 -24.90 27.74 18.01
C PRO A 215 -24.78 27.28 16.56
N VAL A 216 -25.71 27.71 15.70
CA VAL A 216 -25.71 27.31 14.28
C VAL A 216 -24.60 28.00 13.49
N PHE A 217 -24.36 29.28 13.74
CA PHE A 217 -23.27 30.04 13.14
C PHE A 217 -22.39 30.59 14.25
N ASP A 218 -21.13 30.15 14.30
CA ASP A 218 -20.16 30.63 15.27
C ASP A 218 -18.77 30.86 14.64
N LEU A 219 -17.79 31.23 15.47
CA LEU A 219 -16.43 31.47 15.04
C LEU A 219 -15.75 30.24 14.40
N ARG A 220 -16.25 29.02 14.64
CA ARG A 220 -15.70 27.80 14.03
C ARG A 220 -15.97 27.77 12.54
N CYS A 221 -17.14 28.24 12.10
CA CYS A 221 -17.48 28.35 10.68
C CYS A 221 -16.55 29.34 9.96
N VAL A 222 -16.24 30.50 10.59
CA VAL A 222 -15.28 31.48 10.07
C VAL A 222 -13.86 30.91 10.03
N SER A 223 -13.49 30.16 11.08
CA SER A 223 -12.20 29.47 11.13
C SER A 223 -12.08 28.43 10.00
N GLY A 224 -13.15 27.70 9.68
CA GLY A 224 -13.17 26.74 8.58
C GLY A 224 -13.02 27.39 7.20
N LEU A 225 -13.65 28.56 6.99
CA LEU A 225 -13.42 29.38 5.79
C LEU A 225 -11.95 29.86 5.72
N LYS A 226 -11.38 30.28 6.85
CA LYS A 226 -9.97 30.70 6.93
C LYS A 226 -9.01 29.56 6.61
N ASP A 227 -9.25 28.35 7.13
CA ASP A 227 -8.43 27.18 6.83
C ASP A 227 -8.39 26.90 5.31
N THR A 228 -9.55 26.95 4.66
CA THR A 228 -9.69 26.70 3.22
C THR A 228 -9.09 27.83 2.38
N TYR A 229 -9.26 29.09 2.82
CA TYR A 229 -8.64 30.26 2.21
C TYR A 229 -7.10 30.19 2.28
N THR A 230 -6.53 29.78 3.42
CA THR A 230 -5.07 29.61 3.54
C THR A 230 -4.55 28.55 2.58
N LEU A 231 -5.25 27.43 2.41
CA LEU A 231 -4.88 26.39 1.44
C LEU A 231 -4.97 26.87 -0.01
N LEU A 232 -5.97 27.69 -0.33
CA LEU A 232 -6.06 28.36 -1.64
C LEU A 232 -4.85 29.27 -1.90
N LEU A 233 -4.43 30.06 -0.90
CA LEU A 233 -3.25 30.92 -1.03
C LEU A 233 -1.95 30.11 -1.22
N GLU A 234 -1.81 28.97 -0.53
CA GLU A 234 -0.68 28.06 -0.70
C GLU A 234 -0.60 27.50 -2.14
N GLU A 235 -1.74 27.22 -2.77
CA GLU A 235 -1.81 26.63 -4.11
C GLU A 235 -1.60 27.67 -5.24
N VAL A 236 -2.11 28.89 -5.05
CA VAL A 236 -2.11 29.94 -6.08
C VAL A 236 -0.84 30.81 -6.03
N GLY A 237 -0.10 30.83 -4.92
CA GLY A 237 1.10 31.63 -4.74
C GLY A 237 0.82 33.12 -4.50
N GLU A 238 1.82 33.87 -4.00
CA GLU A 238 1.63 35.26 -3.52
C GLU A 238 1.25 36.25 -4.64
N ASP A 239 1.68 36.00 -5.87
CA ASP A 239 1.60 36.94 -7.02
C ASP A 239 0.18 37.09 -7.62
N THR A 240 -0.74 36.16 -7.33
CA THR A 240 -2.10 36.08 -7.93
C THR A 240 -3.20 36.59 -6.99
N SER A 241 -2.85 37.34 -5.93
CA SER A 241 -3.67 37.52 -4.73
C SER A 241 -4.39 38.86 -4.54
N GLU A 242 -4.33 39.83 -5.47
CA GLU A 242 -4.90 41.17 -5.18
C GLU A 242 -6.41 41.18 -4.95
N ASP A 243 -7.18 40.44 -5.75
CA ASP A 243 -8.65 40.41 -5.60
C ASP A 243 -9.12 39.51 -4.43
N LEU A 244 -8.28 38.62 -3.93
CA LEU A 244 -8.58 37.73 -2.79
C LEU A 244 -8.28 38.39 -1.42
N LYS A 245 -7.42 39.41 -1.39
CA LYS A 245 -7.00 40.11 -0.16
C LYS A 245 -8.17 40.67 0.66
N PRO A 246 -9.18 41.35 0.09
CA PRO A 246 -10.28 41.92 0.88
C PRO A 246 -11.04 40.85 1.67
N PHE A 247 -11.26 39.68 1.07
CA PHE A 247 -11.92 38.55 1.73
C PHE A 247 -11.07 38.01 2.89
N GLY A 248 -9.77 37.81 2.66
CA GLY A 248 -8.84 37.34 3.70
C GLY A 248 -8.71 38.31 4.89
N GLN A 249 -8.66 39.62 4.62
CA GLN A 249 -8.60 40.66 5.66
C GLN A 249 -9.86 40.69 6.54
N GLU A 250 -11.03 40.48 5.93
CA GLU A 250 -12.28 40.42 6.69
C GLU A 250 -12.34 39.18 7.57
N LEU A 251 -11.89 38.01 7.08
CA LEU A 251 -11.76 36.81 7.93
C LEU A 251 -10.86 37.06 9.14
N ASP A 252 -9.68 37.68 8.94
CA ASP A 252 -8.75 38.00 10.02
C ASP A 252 -9.35 39.02 11.01
N ARG A 253 -10.07 40.02 10.51
CA ARG A 253 -10.78 41.01 11.34
C ARG A 253 -11.76 40.31 12.29
N ILE A 254 -12.58 39.40 11.77
CA ILE A 254 -13.60 38.68 12.54
C ILE A 254 -12.97 37.75 13.57
N LEU A 255 -11.92 37.01 13.20
CA LEU A 255 -11.23 36.11 14.12
C LEU A 255 -10.45 36.86 15.22
N SER A 256 -10.11 38.14 14.98
CA SER A 256 -9.42 39.00 15.95
C SER A 256 -10.37 39.80 16.86
N SER A 257 -11.65 39.93 16.51
CA SER A 257 -12.62 40.68 17.30
C SER A 257 -13.30 39.79 18.36
N ASP A 258 -13.36 40.27 19.61
CA ASP A 258 -14.15 39.64 20.68
C ASP A 258 -15.67 39.74 20.44
N GLU A 259 -16.11 40.59 19.50
CA GLU A 259 -17.50 40.63 19.05
C GLU A 259 -17.77 39.40 18.16
N VAL A 260 -18.54 38.46 18.69
CA VAL A 260 -19.10 37.34 17.92
C VAL A 260 -19.71 37.92 16.64
N GLY A 261 -19.10 37.61 15.50
CA GLY A 261 -19.49 38.13 14.19
C GLY A 261 -20.97 37.84 13.95
N GLY A 262 -21.81 38.84 14.15
CA GLY A 262 -23.25 38.66 14.04
C GLY A 262 -23.67 38.30 12.62
N LEU A 263 -24.95 37.96 12.44
CA LEU A 263 -25.52 37.56 11.14
C LEU A 263 -25.22 38.55 9.99
N LYS A 264 -25.01 39.84 10.29
CA LYS A 264 -24.58 40.88 9.31
C LYS A 264 -23.17 40.65 8.76
N THR A 265 -22.26 40.17 9.60
CA THR A 265 -20.87 39.88 9.24
C THR A 265 -20.82 38.76 8.20
N TRP A 266 -21.69 37.75 8.33
CA TRP A 266 -21.83 36.66 7.37
C TRP A 266 -22.30 37.12 5.99
N ILE A 267 -23.27 38.05 5.95
CA ILE A 267 -23.74 38.66 4.69
C ILE A 267 -22.64 39.49 4.04
N ASN A 268 -21.86 40.23 4.83
CA ASN A 268 -20.74 41.03 4.32
C ASN A 268 -19.63 40.15 3.74
N LEU A 269 -19.24 39.07 4.43
CA LEU A 269 -18.24 38.11 3.95
C LEU A 269 -18.56 37.57 2.55
N GLN A 270 -19.82 37.24 2.30
CA GLN A 270 -20.26 36.76 0.98
C GLN A 270 -20.09 37.82 -0.10
N SER A 271 -20.40 39.09 0.19
CA SER A 271 -20.27 40.18 -0.78
C SER A 271 -18.83 40.46 -1.21
N LEU A 272 -17.86 40.05 -0.39
CA LEU A 272 -16.43 40.21 -0.62
C LEU A 272 -15.81 39.04 -1.40
N TRP A 273 -16.51 37.92 -1.57
CA TRP A 273 -15.98 36.75 -2.28
C TRP A 273 -16.06 36.94 -3.80
N PRO A 274 -14.93 37.00 -4.52
CA PRO A 274 -14.91 37.28 -5.96
C PRO A 274 -15.13 35.99 -6.78
N ALA A 275 -16.34 35.42 -6.74
CA ALA A 275 -16.66 34.16 -7.42
C ALA A 275 -16.38 34.15 -8.94
N HIS A 276 -16.27 35.32 -9.58
CA HIS A 276 -15.98 35.45 -11.01
C HIS A 276 -14.54 35.05 -11.40
N ILE A 277 -13.60 35.01 -10.44
CA ILE A 277 -12.19 34.66 -10.67
C ILE A 277 -12.01 33.16 -11.00
N LEU A 278 -12.95 32.32 -10.54
CA LEU A 278 -12.93 30.87 -10.71
C LEU A 278 -12.87 30.40 -12.18
N ASN A 279 -13.32 31.20 -13.14
CA ASN A 279 -13.45 30.77 -14.54
C ASN A 279 -12.39 31.34 -15.48
N HIS A 280 -11.59 32.33 -15.06
CA HIS A 280 -10.76 33.11 -15.98
C HIS A 280 -9.28 33.24 -15.62
N GLU A 281 -8.88 33.14 -14.35
CA GLU A 281 -7.52 33.51 -13.93
C GLU A 281 -6.74 32.42 -13.19
N LEU A 282 -7.40 31.38 -12.68
CA LEU A 282 -6.77 30.30 -11.93
C LEU A 282 -6.43 29.11 -12.84
N GLY A 283 -5.20 28.61 -12.76
CA GLY A 283 -4.78 27.38 -13.45
C GLY A 283 -5.54 26.14 -12.95
N LYS A 284 -5.46 25.01 -13.67
CA LYS A 284 -6.22 23.78 -13.36
C LYS A 284 -6.08 23.28 -11.91
N GLU A 285 -4.93 23.48 -11.27
CA GLU A 285 -4.68 23.08 -9.88
C GLU A 285 -5.37 24.04 -8.90
N GLY A 286 -5.13 25.36 -8.99
CA GLY A 286 -5.78 26.39 -8.15
C GLY A 286 -7.31 26.44 -8.19
N LEU A 287 -7.95 25.74 -9.13
CA LEU A 287 -9.40 25.54 -9.16
C LEU A 287 -9.92 24.65 -8.03
N PHE A 288 -9.09 23.76 -7.45
CA PHE A 288 -9.55 22.79 -6.46
C PHE A 288 -9.96 23.48 -5.15
N TRP A 289 -9.05 24.17 -4.47
CA TRP A 289 -9.37 24.85 -3.21
C TRP A 289 -10.29 26.05 -3.42
N ALA A 290 -10.22 26.72 -4.58
CA ALA A 290 -11.13 27.80 -4.91
C ALA A 290 -12.57 27.31 -5.09
N GLY A 291 -12.76 26.18 -5.77
CA GLY A 291 -14.06 25.53 -5.92
C GLY A 291 -14.62 25.01 -4.59
N ASN A 292 -13.78 24.48 -3.71
CA ASN A 292 -14.19 24.07 -2.36
C ASN A 292 -14.61 25.27 -1.50
N LEU A 293 -13.84 26.38 -1.52
CA LEU A 293 -14.18 27.59 -0.78
C LEU A 293 -15.49 28.23 -1.29
N ASP A 294 -15.68 28.30 -2.61
CA ASP A 294 -16.93 28.78 -3.22
C ASP A 294 -18.14 27.95 -2.77
N ARG A 295 -18.01 26.62 -2.81
CA ARG A 295 -19.06 25.70 -2.36
C ARG A 295 -19.38 25.88 -0.88
N MET A 296 -18.36 26.06 -0.03
CA MET A 296 -18.56 26.34 1.40
C MET A 296 -19.33 27.64 1.61
N ILE A 297 -18.91 28.74 0.97
CA ILE A 297 -19.58 30.04 1.09
C ILE A 297 -21.04 29.96 0.63
N ARG A 298 -21.30 29.30 -0.50
CA ARG A 298 -22.66 29.11 -1.02
C ARG A 298 -23.55 28.30 -0.10
N THR A 299 -23.06 27.16 0.39
CA THR A 299 -23.86 26.27 1.26
C THR A 299 -24.12 26.87 2.63
N PHE A 300 -23.16 27.61 3.21
CA PHE A 300 -23.41 28.42 4.41
C PHE A 300 -24.43 29.53 4.17
N HIS A 301 -24.38 30.17 2.99
CA HIS A 301 -25.36 31.19 2.63
C HIS A 301 -26.78 30.62 2.47
N GLU A 302 -26.91 29.45 1.83
CA GLU A 302 -28.18 28.74 1.70
C GLU A 302 -28.76 28.41 3.09
N GLU A 303 -27.96 27.86 4.02
CA GLU A 303 -28.40 27.60 5.40
C GLU A 303 -28.78 28.89 6.14
N LEU A 304 -28.03 29.99 5.94
CA LEU A 304 -28.35 31.29 6.52
C LEU A 304 -29.69 31.82 6.02
N GLN A 305 -29.99 31.68 4.73
CA GLN A 305 -31.26 32.09 4.14
C GLN A 305 -32.43 31.22 4.61
N GLU A 306 -32.24 29.92 4.77
CA GLU A 306 -33.29 29.02 5.24
C GLU A 306 -33.65 29.27 6.71
N LEU A 307 -32.65 29.55 7.55
CA LEU A 307 -32.86 29.79 8.97
C LEU A 307 -33.22 31.24 9.27
N TYR A 308 -32.61 32.22 8.59
CA TYR A 308 -32.82 33.65 8.84
C TYR A 308 -33.29 34.41 7.58
N PRO A 309 -34.43 34.02 6.96
CA PRO A 309 -34.84 34.50 5.63
C PRO A 309 -35.02 36.02 5.53
N TRP A 310 -35.47 36.67 6.61
CA TRP A 310 -35.73 38.12 6.62
C TRP A 310 -34.47 38.98 6.41
N LEU A 311 -33.28 38.43 6.67
CA LEU A 311 -32.01 39.15 6.52
C LEU A 311 -31.69 39.54 5.07
N THR A 312 -32.18 38.78 4.09
CA THR A 312 -31.92 39.05 2.66
C THR A 312 -32.98 39.95 2.02
N HIS A 313 -34.19 40.00 2.59
CA HIS A 313 -35.33 40.72 2.01
C HIS A 313 -35.51 42.16 2.53
N LEU A 314 -35.02 42.50 3.73
CA LEU A 314 -35.23 43.81 4.34
C LEU A 314 -33.98 44.69 4.26
N LYS A 315 -33.81 45.40 3.14
CA LYS A 315 -32.71 46.38 2.98
C LYS A 315 -32.95 47.72 3.70
N HIS A 316 -34.17 48.05 4.14
CA HIS A 316 -34.53 49.45 4.46
C HIS A 316 -35.56 49.74 5.57
N LEU A 317 -35.90 48.81 6.48
CA LEU A 317 -36.82 49.13 7.59
C LEU A 317 -36.14 48.96 8.95
N GLU A 318 -36.74 49.57 9.97
CA GLU A 318 -36.34 49.66 11.39
C GLU A 318 -36.26 48.29 12.09
N THR A 319 -35.59 47.31 11.49
CA THR A 319 -35.20 46.01 12.07
C THR A 319 -34.16 46.13 13.20
N GLN A 320 -33.68 47.34 13.53
CA GLN A 320 -32.81 47.57 14.69
C GLN A 320 -33.45 47.08 15.99
N THR A 321 -34.77 47.22 16.16
CA THR A 321 -35.47 46.86 17.40
C THR A 321 -35.63 45.36 17.65
N ILE A 322 -35.53 44.50 16.62
CA ILE A 322 -35.54 43.02 16.78
C ILE A 322 -34.12 42.47 16.92
N LEU A 323 -33.15 43.13 16.29
CA LEU A 323 -31.74 42.74 16.29
C LEU A 323 -30.99 43.15 17.58
N ASP A 324 -31.46 44.17 18.30
CA ASP A 324 -30.82 44.68 19.53
C ASP A 324 -31.27 43.97 20.81
N GLU A 325 -32.31 43.12 20.77
CA GLU A 325 -32.73 42.32 21.93
C GLU A 325 -32.10 40.91 21.90
N GLN A 326 -30.89 40.81 22.47
CA GLN A 326 -30.19 39.60 22.94
C GLN A 326 -29.88 38.49 21.91
N ASP A 327 -28.59 38.36 21.56
CA ASP A 327 -27.87 37.11 21.27
C ASP A 327 -28.45 36.09 20.26
N ILE A 328 -29.34 36.47 19.34
CA ILE A 328 -29.83 35.58 18.26
C ILE A 328 -28.67 34.94 17.45
N ASN A 329 -27.52 35.62 17.39
CA ASN A 329 -26.30 35.12 16.73
C ASN A 329 -25.77 33.82 17.34
N ASN A 330 -26.06 33.54 18.62
CA ASN A 330 -25.58 32.37 19.34
C ASN A 330 -26.65 31.29 19.55
N PHE A 331 -27.83 31.46 18.98
CA PHE A 331 -28.91 30.50 19.20
C PHE A 331 -28.58 29.16 18.57
N SER A 332 -28.77 28.13 19.38
CA SER A 332 -28.88 26.75 18.95
C SER A 332 -30.18 26.50 18.18
N ILE A 333 -30.30 25.33 17.54
CA ILE A 333 -31.53 24.96 16.81
C ILE A 333 -32.73 24.93 17.77
N HIS A 334 -32.56 24.41 18.98
CA HIS A 334 -33.62 24.40 20.00
C HIS A 334 -34.01 25.81 20.47
N GLU A 335 -33.04 26.69 20.70
CA GLU A 335 -33.30 28.06 21.11
C GLU A 335 -33.98 28.86 19.99
N LEU A 336 -33.57 28.62 18.73
CA LEU A 336 -34.16 29.25 17.56
C LEU A 336 -35.63 28.81 17.35
N ALA A 337 -35.92 27.52 17.55
CA ALA A 337 -37.28 26.99 17.50
C ALA A 337 -38.17 27.69 18.53
N LYS A 338 -37.69 27.75 19.78
CA LYS A 338 -38.40 28.41 20.88
C LYS A 338 -38.62 29.89 20.61
N PHE A 339 -37.60 30.58 20.10
CA PHE A 339 -37.67 32.00 19.75
C PHE A 339 -38.75 32.28 18.69
N TYR A 340 -38.80 31.50 17.61
CA TYR A 340 -39.83 31.65 16.58
C TYR A 340 -41.23 31.30 17.08
N GLU A 341 -41.38 30.21 17.83
CA GLU A 341 -42.68 29.82 18.38
C GLU A 341 -43.25 30.87 19.34
N GLU A 342 -42.44 31.34 20.29
CA GLU A 342 -42.86 32.35 21.26
C GLU A 342 -43.14 33.68 20.58
N GLY A 343 -42.32 34.08 19.61
CA GLY A 343 -42.51 35.32 18.86
C GLY A 343 -43.77 35.32 18.00
N LEU A 344 -44.12 34.19 17.35
CA LEU A 344 -45.37 34.04 16.60
C LEU A 344 -46.60 34.02 17.54
N LYS A 345 -46.52 33.32 18.68
CA LYS A 345 -47.62 33.25 19.67
C LYS A 345 -47.90 34.59 20.35
N SER A 346 -46.85 35.36 20.65
CA SER A 346 -46.94 36.65 21.34
C SER A 346 -47.20 37.84 20.41
N GLY A 347 -47.09 37.66 19.09
CA GLY A 347 -47.15 38.75 18.12
C GLY A 347 -45.96 39.71 18.23
N ARG A 348 -44.80 39.23 18.69
CA ARG A 348 -43.58 40.03 18.90
C ARG A 348 -42.95 40.49 17.58
N PHE A 349 -43.17 39.75 16.50
CA PHE A 349 -42.62 40.08 15.18
C PHE A 349 -43.54 41.04 14.40
N PRO A 350 -42.97 42.03 13.67
CA PRO A 350 -43.73 42.87 12.75
C PRO A 350 -44.49 42.04 11.71
N THR A 351 -45.67 42.52 11.31
CA THR A 351 -46.53 41.85 10.34
C THR A 351 -45.83 41.53 9.02
N GLU A 352 -44.89 42.37 8.57
CA GLU A 352 -44.13 42.14 7.33
C GLU A 352 -43.10 40.99 7.44
N ILE A 353 -42.73 40.58 8.65
CA ILE A 353 -41.72 39.53 8.90
C ILE A 353 -42.38 38.18 9.18
N ASN A 354 -43.62 38.17 9.70
CA ASN A 354 -44.34 36.94 10.05
C ASN A 354 -44.43 35.92 8.90
N GLU A 355 -44.62 36.38 7.66
CA GLU A 355 -44.68 35.52 6.47
C GLU A 355 -43.35 34.77 6.19
N PHE A 356 -42.21 35.29 6.68
CA PHE A 356 -40.90 34.67 6.56
C PHE A 356 -40.54 33.78 7.77
N ILE A 357 -41.07 34.08 8.96
CA ILE A 357 -40.79 33.31 10.19
C ILE A 357 -41.47 31.95 10.16
N GLU A 358 -42.69 31.83 9.62
CA GLU A 358 -43.37 30.53 9.52
C GLU A 358 -42.57 29.49 8.72
N PRO A 359 -42.05 29.79 7.51
CA PRO A 359 -41.13 28.90 6.79
C PRO A 359 -39.85 28.57 7.57
N ALA A 360 -39.24 29.56 8.22
CA ALA A 360 -38.01 29.36 9.01
C ALA A 360 -38.25 28.42 10.19
N LEU A 361 -39.36 28.59 10.93
CA LEU A 361 -39.75 27.69 12.01
C LEU A 361 -39.97 26.26 11.50
N ARG A 362 -40.63 26.09 10.33
CA ARG A 362 -40.79 24.75 9.73
C ARG A 362 -39.44 24.10 9.42
N LYS A 363 -38.47 24.87 8.92
CA LYS A 363 -37.11 24.38 8.63
C LYS A 363 -36.34 24.01 9.90
N VAL A 364 -36.43 24.83 10.95
CA VAL A 364 -35.82 24.54 12.25
C VAL A 364 -36.42 23.27 12.87
N LEU A 365 -37.75 23.12 12.84
CA LEU A 365 -38.42 21.90 13.31
C LEU A 365 -38.07 20.68 12.46
N ASP A 366 -37.91 20.84 11.15
CA ASP A 366 -37.41 19.78 10.25
C ASP A 366 -36.00 19.32 10.65
N TYR A 367 -35.10 20.23 11.01
CA TYR A 367 -33.75 19.86 11.48
C TYR A 367 -33.80 19.04 12.77
N ILE A 368 -34.65 19.42 13.73
CA ILE A 368 -34.85 18.65 14.97
C ILE A 368 -35.38 17.25 14.62
N GLN A 369 -36.44 17.19 13.80
CA GLN A 369 -37.06 15.92 13.41
C GLN A 369 -36.10 15.01 12.64
N ARG A 370 -35.28 15.56 11.72
CA ARG A 370 -34.25 14.81 10.99
C ARG A 370 -33.20 14.26 11.94
N SER A 371 -32.72 15.08 12.88
CA SER A 371 -31.77 14.62 13.91
C SER A 371 -32.34 13.50 14.76
N GLU A 372 -33.55 13.65 15.29
CA GLU A 372 -34.22 12.62 16.09
C GLU A 372 -34.40 11.32 15.31
N LYS A 373 -34.81 11.40 14.04
CA LYS A 373 -34.95 10.23 13.16
C LYS A 373 -33.60 9.54 12.94
N LEU A 374 -32.56 10.30 12.64
CA LEU A 374 -31.21 9.76 12.45
C LEU A 374 -30.70 9.09 13.73
N GLN A 375 -30.89 9.70 14.90
CA GLN A 375 -30.51 9.13 16.18
C GLN A 375 -31.16 7.75 16.40
N LEU A 376 -32.46 7.64 16.14
CA LEU A 376 -33.19 6.37 16.26
C LEU A 376 -32.68 5.31 15.26
N GLN A 377 -32.44 5.69 14.00
CA GLN A 377 -31.91 4.78 12.98
C GLN A 377 -30.50 4.27 13.33
N LEU A 378 -29.62 5.17 13.79
CA LEU A 378 -28.25 4.83 14.21
C LEU A 378 -28.26 3.85 15.39
N GLU A 379 -29.11 4.11 16.39
CA GLU A 379 -29.29 3.24 17.55
C GLU A 379 -29.86 1.88 17.16
N GLU A 380 -30.85 1.83 16.27
CA GLU A 380 -31.43 0.58 15.78
C GLU A 380 -30.38 -0.30 15.09
N ILE A 381 -29.59 0.28 14.18
CA ILE A 381 -28.52 -0.44 13.48
C ILE A 381 -27.49 -0.99 14.49
N ALA A 382 -27.06 -0.17 15.46
CA ALA A 382 -26.08 -0.57 16.46
C ALA A 382 -26.61 -1.69 17.38
N LEU A 383 -27.86 -1.60 17.85
CA LEU A 383 -28.43 -2.56 18.79
C LEU A 383 -28.91 -3.86 18.15
N VAL A 384 -29.27 -3.87 16.86
CA VAL A 384 -29.65 -5.09 16.13
C VAL A 384 -28.44 -5.98 15.81
N THR A 385 -27.23 -5.42 15.76
CA THR A 385 -25.98 -6.16 15.51
C THR A 385 -25.71 -7.17 16.63
N ASP A 386 -25.84 -8.47 16.36
CA ASP A 386 -25.76 -9.55 17.35
C ASP A 386 -24.34 -10.15 17.45
N PHE A 387 -23.58 -9.80 18.50
CA PHE A 387 -22.21 -10.28 18.67
C PHE A 387 -22.12 -11.74 19.17
N LEU A 388 -23.20 -12.34 19.69
CA LEU A 388 -23.15 -13.67 20.29
C LEU A 388 -22.64 -14.78 19.34
N PRO A 389 -22.99 -14.81 18.04
CA PRO A 389 -22.47 -15.79 17.08
C PRO A 389 -20.96 -15.70 16.83
N LEU A 390 -20.33 -14.56 17.13
CA LEU A 390 -18.88 -14.36 16.99
C LEU A 390 -18.13 -14.75 18.27
N PHE A 391 -18.86 -15.00 19.36
CA PHE A 391 -18.31 -15.28 20.68
C PHE A 391 -18.22 -16.79 20.94
N ASP A 392 -17.05 -17.26 21.38
CA ASP A 392 -16.86 -18.63 21.82
C ASP A 392 -17.06 -18.72 23.34
N GLU A 393 -18.20 -19.26 23.76
CA GLU A 393 -18.57 -19.38 25.18
C GLU A 393 -17.57 -20.23 25.98
N SER A 394 -16.92 -21.21 25.35
CA SER A 394 -15.98 -22.11 26.04
C SER A 394 -14.67 -21.41 26.38
N ARG A 395 -14.18 -20.55 25.47
CA ARG A 395 -12.98 -19.75 25.65
C ARG A 395 -13.27 -18.42 26.34
N GLN A 396 -14.53 -17.97 26.27
CA GLN A 396 -14.98 -16.64 26.63
C GLN A 396 -14.22 -15.54 25.87
N LEU A 397 -13.98 -15.76 24.58
CA LEU A 397 -13.25 -14.85 23.68
C LEU A 397 -14.00 -14.73 22.35
N PHE A 398 -13.83 -13.59 21.69
CA PHE A 398 -14.29 -13.43 20.32
C PHE A 398 -13.36 -14.14 19.33
N SER A 399 -13.95 -14.81 18.35
CA SER A 399 -13.23 -15.21 17.14
C SER A 399 -12.87 -13.98 16.30
N ILE A 400 -11.86 -14.11 15.43
CA ILE A 400 -11.50 -13.05 14.49
C ILE A 400 -12.69 -12.70 13.57
N GLY A 401 -13.49 -13.69 13.21
CA GLY A 401 -14.71 -13.48 12.46
C GLY A 401 -15.41 -14.76 12.05
N TYR A 402 -16.36 -14.61 11.15
CA TYR A 402 -17.23 -15.69 10.69
C TYR A 402 -17.31 -15.72 9.17
N ASN A 403 -17.00 -16.87 8.58
CA ASN A 403 -17.15 -17.10 7.16
C ASN A 403 -18.58 -17.58 6.89
N VAL A 404 -19.41 -16.71 6.32
CA VAL A 404 -20.82 -16.97 6.03
C VAL A 404 -20.96 -17.97 4.90
N SER A 405 -20.10 -17.89 3.87
CA SER A 405 -20.10 -18.82 2.74
C SER A 405 -19.82 -20.26 3.16
N GLU A 406 -18.98 -20.47 4.18
CA GLU A 406 -18.65 -21.80 4.73
C GLU A 406 -19.50 -22.21 5.95
N GLY A 407 -20.27 -21.28 6.53
CA GLY A 407 -21.04 -21.48 7.75
C GLY A 407 -20.17 -21.78 8.98
N LYS A 408 -18.97 -21.21 9.07
CA LYS A 408 -17.98 -21.53 10.11
C LYS A 408 -17.38 -20.30 10.76
N LEU A 409 -17.18 -20.42 12.08
CA LEU A 409 -16.41 -19.48 12.88
C LEU A 409 -14.92 -19.74 12.72
N ASP A 410 -14.11 -18.68 12.68
CA ASP A 410 -12.65 -18.83 12.62
C ASP A 410 -12.08 -19.45 13.89
N LYS A 411 -10.97 -20.18 13.73
CA LYS A 411 -10.25 -20.87 14.81
C LYS A 411 -9.23 -19.99 15.55
N SER A 412 -9.09 -18.75 15.11
CA SER A 412 -8.23 -17.73 15.72
C SER A 412 -9.10 -16.77 16.51
N TYR A 413 -8.56 -16.22 17.60
CA TYR A 413 -9.33 -15.45 18.58
C TYR A 413 -8.60 -14.17 18.97
N TYR A 414 -9.36 -13.14 19.32
CA TYR A 414 -8.83 -11.92 19.93
C TYR A 414 -8.62 -12.14 21.43
N ASP A 415 -7.39 -12.40 21.82
CA ASP A 415 -7.02 -12.83 23.18
C ASP A 415 -6.11 -11.83 23.90
N LEU A 416 -5.90 -10.61 23.39
CA LEU A 416 -5.07 -9.57 23.99
C LEU A 416 -5.87 -8.29 24.29
N LEU A 417 -5.58 -7.64 25.41
CA LEU A 417 -6.19 -6.35 25.77
C LEU A 417 -5.64 -5.19 24.91
N ALA A 418 -4.39 -5.30 24.49
CA ALA A 418 -3.76 -4.38 23.54
C ALA A 418 -4.11 -4.79 22.09
N SER A 419 -5.36 -4.54 21.71
CA SER A 419 -5.87 -4.72 20.36
C SER A 419 -7.03 -3.75 20.11
N GLU A 420 -7.21 -3.39 18.84
CA GLU A 420 -8.34 -2.69 18.27
C GLU A 420 -9.68 -3.40 18.54
N ALA A 421 -9.67 -4.74 18.66
CA ALA A 421 -10.84 -5.56 18.95
C ALA A 421 -11.45 -5.31 20.33
N ARG A 422 -10.74 -4.59 21.21
CA ARG A 422 -11.28 -4.22 22.52
C ARG A 422 -12.51 -3.32 22.42
N GLN A 423 -12.69 -2.58 21.33
CA GLN A 423 -13.91 -1.79 21.09
C GLN A 423 -15.14 -2.70 20.96
N ALA A 424 -15.05 -3.75 20.14
CA ALA A 424 -16.09 -4.77 20.02
C ALA A 424 -16.39 -5.43 21.38
N SER A 425 -15.32 -5.78 22.11
CA SER A 425 -15.41 -6.38 23.43
C SER A 425 -16.13 -5.49 24.44
N PHE A 426 -15.77 -4.20 24.45
CA PHE A 426 -16.37 -3.20 25.35
C PHE A 426 -17.85 -2.98 25.03
N PHE A 427 -18.19 -2.78 23.76
CA PHE A 427 -19.57 -2.58 23.32
C PHE A 427 -20.45 -3.80 23.60
N ALA A 428 -19.98 -5.01 23.27
CA ALA A 428 -20.76 -6.24 23.48
C ALA A 428 -21.06 -6.48 24.96
N ILE A 429 -20.15 -6.10 25.88
CA ILE A 429 -20.39 -6.14 27.32
C ILE A 429 -21.42 -5.06 27.73
N ALA A 430 -21.28 -3.84 27.21
CA ALA A 430 -22.20 -2.73 27.50
C ALA A 430 -23.63 -3.03 27.04
N LYS A 431 -23.76 -3.62 25.86
CA LYS A 431 -25.03 -4.09 25.28
C LYS A 431 -25.63 -5.27 26.07
N GLY A 432 -24.77 -6.10 26.68
CA GLY A 432 -25.17 -7.31 27.40
C GLY A 432 -25.20 -8.58 26.55
N ASP A 433 -24.60 -8.55 25.35
CA ASP A 433 -24.48 -9.73 24.46
C ASP A 433 -23.52 -10.78 25.07
N VAL A 434 -22.49 -10.32 25.79
CA VAL A 434 -21.47 -11.19 26.41
C VAL A 434 -21.21 -10.80 27.87
N PRO A 435 -20.82 -11.76 28.74
CA PRO A 435 -20.63 -11.47 30.16
C PRO A 435 -19.35 -10.63 30.42
N PRO A 436 -19.33 -9.78 31.48
CA PRO A 436 -18.14 -8.98 31.84
C PRO A 436 -16.87 -9.81 32.09
N SER A 437 -16.99 -11.11 32.40
CA SER A 437 -15.85 -12.02 32.53
C SER A 437 -14.99 -12.10 31.27
N HIS A 438 -15.56 -11.84 30.09
CA HIS A 438 -14.83 -11.76 28.83
C HIS A 438 -13.69 -10.73 28.88
N TRP A 439 -13.94 -9.54 29.43
CA TRP A 439 -12.93 -8.47 29.51
C TRP A 439 -11.66 -8.94 30.24
N PHE A 440 -11.84 -9.74 31.29
CA PHE A 440 -10.74 -10.26 32.12
C PHE A 440 -10.06 -11.50 31.53
N LYS A 441 -10.56 -12.04 30.41
CA LYS A 441 -9.93 -13.12 29.64
C LYS A 441 -8.94 -12.62 28.59
N LEU A 442 -9.05 -11.36 28.19
CA LEU A 442 -8.05 -10.72 27.35
C LEU A 442 -6.68 -10.75 28.05
N GLY A 443 -5.60 -10.94 27.32
CA GLY A 443 -4.27 -11.08 27.87
C GLY A 443 -3.70 -9.74 28.31
N ARG A 444 -3.09 -9.70 29.50
CA ARG A 444 -2.30 -8.56 30.02
C ARG A 444 -0.80 -8.81 29.89
N ALA A 445 -0.38 -9.38 28.76
CA ALA A 445 1.04 -9.66 28.53
C ALA A 445 1.84 -8.35 28.57
N LEU A 446 2.76 -8.22 29.53
CA LEU A 446 3.59 -7.04 29.73
C LEU A 446 5.02 -7.28 29.23
N THR A 447 5.58 -6.28 28.56
CA THR A 447 6.97 -6.22 28.12
C THR A 447 7.68 -5.00 28.72
N MET A 448 9.01 -5.06 28.77
CA MET A 448 9.86 -3.92 29.06
C MET A 448 10.72 -3.64 27.83
N THR A 449 10.41 -2.58 27.09
CA THR A 449 11.12 -2.21 25.87
C THR A 449 11.66 -0.79 25.99
N LYS A 450 12.96 -0.62 25.73
CA LYS A 450 13.65 0.70 25.82
C LYS A 450 13.41 1.45 27.14
N GLY A 451 13.31 0.69 28.24
CA GLY A 451 13.12 1.20 29.60
C GLY A 451 11.67 1.61 29.94
N LYS A 452 10.69 1.23 29.13
CA LYS A 452 9.26 1.51 29.32
C LYS A 452 8.44 0.23 29.40
N ARG A 453 7.40 0.22 30.25
CA ARG A 453 6.50 -0.91 30.45
C ARG A 453 5.27 -0.72 29.57
N SER A 454 4.94 -1.71 28.74
CA SER A 454 3.74 -1.66 27.93
C SER A 454 3.09 -3.04 27.86
N LEU A 455 1.80 -3.06 27.58
CA LEU A 455 1.18 -4.26 27.04
C LEU A 455 1.82 -4.60 25.68
N VAL A 456 1.74 -5.88 25.32
CA VAL A 456 2.18 -6.41 24.03
C VAL A 456 0.95 -6.66 23.16
N SER A 457 1.00 -6.26 21.89
CA SER A 457 -0.01 -6.61 20.88
C SER A 457 0.50 -7.74 19.98
N TRP A 458 -0.30 -8.18 19.01
CA TRP A 458 0.12 -9.28 18.13
C TRP A 458 1.24 -8.84 17.18
N SER A 459 1.00 -7.79 16.38
CA SER A 459 1.98 -7.29 15.41
C SER A 459 2.86 -6.16 15.93
N GLY A 460 2.58 -5.58 17.10
CA GLY A 460 3.34 -4.43 17.63
C GLY A 460 3.05 -3.14 16.86
N THR A 461 1.88 -3.09 16.23
CA THR A 461 1.44 -2.02 15.35
C THR A 461 0.80 -0.90 16.16
N MET A 462 1.12 0.37 15.89
CA MET A 462 0.66 1.48 16.75
C MET A 462 -0.88 1.60 16.82
N PHE A 463 -1.59 1.35 15.71
CA PHE A 463 -3.04 1.48 15.70
C PHE A 463 -3.74 0.47 16.63
N GLU A 464 -3.23 -0.78 16.78
CA GLU A 464 -3.78 -1.80 17.70
C GLU A 464 -3.90 -1.25 19.13
N PHE A 465 -2.96 -0.38 19.52
CA PHE A 465 -2.96 0.25 20.84
C PHE A 465 -3.81 1.51 20.90
N ILE A 466 -3.70 2.41 19.92
CA ILE A 466 -4.17 3.80 20.05
C ILE A 466 -5.51 4.06 19.35
N MET A 467 -5.87 3.31 18.30
CA MET A 467 -7.13 3.51 17.58
C MET A 467 -8.36 3.56 18.50
N PRO A 468 -8.51 2.72 19.55
CA PRO A 468 -9.69 2.81 20.40
C PRO A 468 -9.80 4.13 21.19
N LEU A 469 -8.71 4.90 21.37
CA LEU A 469 -8.76 6.23 22.00
C LEU A 469 -9.52 7.26 21.17
N LEU A 470 -9.86 6.96 19.91
CA LEU A 470 -10.70 7.86 19.11
C LEU A 470 -12.06 8.10 19.77
N VAL A 471 -12.63 7.08 20.42
CA VAL A 471 -13.95 7.17 21.07
C VAL A 471 -13.97 6.65 22.50
N MET A 472 -12.99 5.85 22.93
CA MET A 472 -12.88 5.38 24.32
C MET A 472 -12.07 6.35 25.18
N ARG A 473 -12.60 6.67 26.35
CA ARG A 473 -11.95 7.55 27.34
C ARG A 473 -10.70 6.89 27.93
N ASN A 474 -9.65 7.69 28.11
CA ASN A 474 -8.44 7.31 28.84
C ASN A 474 -8.48 7.82 30.29
N TYR A 475 -7.86 7.10 31.21
CA TYR A 475 -7.74 7.48 32.63
C TYR A 475 -6.28 7.42 33.07
N GLU A 476 -5.75 8.52 33.60
CA GLU A 476 -4.32 8.65 33.96
C GLU A 476 -3.91 7.61 35.02
N GLY A 477 -2.71 7.02 34.86
CA GLY A 477 -2.14 6.05 35.79
C GLY A 477 -2.77 4.65 35.71
N THR A 478 -3.58 4.38 34.70
CA THR A 478 -4.08 3.04 34.39
C THR A 478 -3.09 2.24 33.55
N LEU A 479 -3.31 0.92 33.47
CA LEU A 479 -2.53 0.01 32.63
C LEU A 479 -2.53 0.42 31.16
N LEU A 480 -3.68 0.88 30.65
CA LEU A 480 -3.83 1.34 29.28
C LEU A 480 -3.12 2.67 29.05
N ASP A 481 -3.26 3.62 29.97
CA ASP A 481 -2.60 4.93 29.92
C ASP A 481 -1.07 4.81 29.85
N GLU A 482 -0.48 4.04 30.77
CA GLU A 482 0.95 3.75 30.77
C GLU A 482 1.40 3.04 29.48
N THR A 483 0.55 2.16 28.94
CA THR A 483 0.81 1.50 27.66
C THR A 483 0.86 2.51 26.51
N TYR A 484 -0.10 3.45 26.42
CA TYR A 484 -0.14 4.44 25.34
C TYR A 484 1.11 5.33 25.34
N HIS A 485 1.47 5.89 26.50
CA HIS A 485 2.68 6.71 26.64
C HIS A 485 3.95 5.91 26.32
N SER A 486 4.01 4.66 26.74
CA SER A 486 5.15 3.79 26.47
C SER A 486 5.29 3.42 25.00
N VAL A 487 4.20 3.11 24.31
CA VAL A 487 4.19 2.79 22.87
C VAL A 487 4.70 3.97 22.04
N VAL A 488 4.18 5.18 22.29
CA VAL A 488 4.62 6.40 21.59
C VAL A 488 6.11 6.66 21.82
N GLU A 489 6.58 6.53 23.06
CA GLU A 489 7.99 6.76 23.38
C GLU A 489 8.94 5.72 22.76
N VAL A 490 8.54 4.43 22.74
CA VAL A 490 9.31 3.36 22.08
C VAL A 490 9.42 3.62 20.57
N GLN A 491 8.31 4.04 19.94
CA GLN A 491 8.25 4.41 18.52
C GLN A 491 9.15 5.61 18.20
N ARG A 492 9.12 6.67 19.03
CA ARG A 492 10.02 7.83 18.90
C ARG A 492 11.49 7.43 18.96
N LYS A 493 11.87 6.65 19.96
CA LYS A 493 13.25 6.15 20.09
C LYS A 493 13.65 5.28 18.90
N TYR A 494 12.73 4.46 18.38
CA TYR A 494 12.99 3.61 17.21
C TYR A 494 13.24 4.42 15.93
N GLY A 495 12.44 5.46 15.67
CA GLY A 495 12.70 6.40 14.56
C GLY A 495 14.05 7.11 14.69
N LEU A 496 14.39 7.59 15.90
CA LEU A 496 15.67 8.23 16.18
C LEU A 496 16.88 7.29 15.94
N GLU A 497 16.80 6.04 16.37
CA GLU A 497 17.85 5.03 16.15
C GLU A 497 18.14 4.77 14.67
N HIS A 498 17.11 4.85 13.83
CA HIS A 498 17.20 4.60 12.38
C HIS A 498 17.31 5.90 11.56
N ASN A 499 17.34 7.06 12.21
CA ASN A 499 17.37 8.38 11.57
C ASN A 499 16.21 8.62 10.57
N VAL A 500 15.02 8.14 10.90
CA VAL A 500 13.77 8.31 10.13
C VAL A 500 12.68 8.93 11.01
N PRO A 501 11.64 9.56 10.42
CA PRO A 501 10.44 9.92 11.18
C PRO A 501 9.82 8.68 11.85
N TRP A 502 9.12 8.86 12.97
CA TRP A 502 8.49 7.74 13.69
C TRP A 502 7.02 7.59 13.33
N GLY A 503 6.39 6.47 13.72
CA GLY A 503 5.00 6.14 13.36
C GLY A 503 4.89 4.84 12.55
N VAL A 504 5.47 3.75 13.04
CA VAL A 504 5.36 2.44 12.40
C VAL A 504 3.99 1.83 12.73
N SER A 505 3.20 1.58 11.71
CA SER A 505 1.88 0.95 11.85
C SER A 505 1.51 0.17 10.58
N GLU A 506 0.44 -0.62 10.64
CA GLU A 506 -0.12 -1.31 9.48
C GLU A 506 -0.46 -0.31 8.37
N SER A 507 0.04 -0.56 7.17
CA SER A 507 -0.03 0.40 6.08
C SER A 507 0.32 -0.25 4.73
N GLY A 508 0.12 0.52 3.67
CA GLY A 508 0.72 0.21 2.37
C GLY A 508 2.27 0.28 2.43
N PHE A 509 2.95 -0.45 1.56
CA PHE A 509 4.41 -0.35 1.41
C PHE A 509 4.81 -0.37 -0.07
N HIS A 510 6.05 0.02 -0.39
CA HIS A 510 6.49 0.19 -1.78
C HIS A 510 6.84 -1.16 -2.45
N ALA A 511 5.81 -1.98 -2.61
CA ALA A 511 5.74 -3.18 -3.43
C ALA A 511 4.37 -3.22 -4.10
N PHE A 512 4.29 -3.85 -5.27
CA PHE A 512 3.08 -3.90 -6.07
C PHE A 512 2.66 -5.33 -6.41
N ASP A 513 1.36 -5.57 -6.57
CA ASP A 513 0.84 -6.78 -7.21
C ASP A 513 1.01 -6.70 -8.75
N PRO A 514 0.64 -7.76 -9.51
CA PRO A 514 0.68 -7.73 -10.97
C PRO A 514 -0.20 -6.64 -11.62
N GLN A 515 -1.16 -6.09 -10.89
CA GLN A 515 -2.05 -5.01 -11.32
C GLN A 515 -1.53 -3.61 -10.91
N LEU A 516 -0.30 -3.52 -10.36
CA LEU A 516 0.33 -2.29 -9.89
C LEU A 516 -0.33 -1.65 -8.66
N ASN A 517 -1.11 -2.38 -7.87
CA ASN A 517 -1.62 -1.88 -6.60
C ASN A 517 -0.59 -2.04 -5.49
N TYR A 518 -0.44 -1.00 -4.66
CA TYR A 518 0.40 -1.09 -3.47
C TYR A 518 -0.03 -2.26 -2.58
N GLN A 519 0.95 -3.01 -2.10
CA GLN A 519 0.72 -4.10 -1.15
C GLN A 519 0.55 -3.55 0.26
N TYR A 520 -0.23 -4.26 1.07
CA TYR A 520 -0.60 -3.85 2.43
C TYR A 520 -0.16 -4.92 3.44
N LYS A 521 0.37 -4.50 4.59
CA LYS A 521 0.86 -5.42 5.64
C LYS A 521 0.94 -4.72 7.00
N ALA A 522 0.74 -5.49 8.07
CA ALA A 522 1.02 -5.05 9.43
C ALA A 522 2.54 -4.91 9.70
N PHE A 523 2.96 -3.67 10.01
CA PHE A 523 4.30 -3.32 10.50
C PHE A 523 4.25 -2.94 11.98
N GLY A 524 5.29 -3.30 12.72
CA GLY A 524 5.39 -3.00 14.15
C GLY A 524 6.82 -2.87 14.63
N VAL A 525 6.99 -2.29 15.80
CA VAL A 525 8.33 -2.07 16.38
C VAL A 525 8.75 -3.31 17.19
N PRO A 526 9.98 -3.83 17.00
CA PRO A 526 10.52 -4.90 17.83
C PRO A 526 10.42 -4.54 19.31
N GLY A 527 9.90 -5.46 20.13
CA GLY A 527 9.62 -5.20 21.53
C GLY A 527 8.13 -5.04 21.85
N LEU A 528 7.34 -4.46 20.95
CA LEU A 528 5.92 -4.18 21.17
C LEU A 528 4.97 -5.28 20.67
N GLY A 529 5.44 -6.17 19.79
CA GLY A 529 4.65 -7.25 19.20
C GLY A 529 5.16 -8.65 19.52
N LEU A 530 4.28 -9.66 19.48
CA LEU A 530 4.62 -11.08 19.60
C LEU A 530 5.14 -11.70 18.29
N LYS A 531 4.76 -11.12 17.14
CA LYS A 531 5.16 -11.57 15.81
C LYS A 531 6.69 -11.52 15.63
N ARG A 532 7.28 -12.57 15.07
CA ARG A 532 8.71 -12.61 14.71
C ARG A 532 8.99 -11.83 13.42
N GLY A 533 10.20 -11.29 13.27
CA GLY A 533 10.65 -10.63 12.04
C GLY A 533 10.27 -9.14 11.91
N LEU A 534 9.80 -8.50 12.99
CA LEU A 534 9.41 -7.08 12.98
C LEU A 534 10.56 -6.11 12.63
N ILE A 535 11.82 -6.54 12.74
CA ILE A 535 13.00 -5.72 12.42
C ILE A 535 13.34 -5.65 10.92
N GLN A 536 12.71 -6.51 10.10
CA GLN A 536 13.09 -6.68 8.69
C GLN A 536 12.63 -5.53 7.79
N ASP A 537 11.52 -4.88 8.15
CA ASP A 537 10.87 -3.86 7.35
C ASP A 537 10.84 -2.53 8.12
N LEU A 538 11.30 -1.44 7.48
CA LEU A 538 11.23 -0.10 8.06
C LEU A 538 10.27 0.75 7.23
N VAL A 539 8.99 0.72 7.60
CA VAL A 539 7.92 1.49 6.94
C VAL A 539 7.27 2.42 7.95
N VAL A 540 7.15 3.69 7.60
CA VAL A 540 6.55 4.73 8.44
C VAL A 540 5.20 5.12 7.86
N ALA A 541 4.14 5.02 8.67
CA ALA A 541 2.78 5.34 8.32
C ALA A 541 2.36 6.67 8.97
N PRO A 542 2.20 7.76 8.23
CA PRO A 542 1.92 9.07 8.80
C PRO A 542 0.67 9.13 9.69
N TYR A 543 -0.39 8.38 9.37
CA TYR A 543 -1.62 8.31 10.19
C TYR A 543 -1.34 7.89 11.65
N ALA A 544 -0.30 7.08 11.89
CA ALA A 544 0.10 6.69 13.24
C ALA A 544 0.61 7.89 14.05
N SER A 545 1.26 8.86 13.40
CA SER A 545 1.64 10.11 14.05
C SER A 545 0.44 10.97 14.40
N PHE A 546 -0.62 10.97 13.58
CA PHE A 546 -1.87 11.64 13.91
C PHE A 546 -2.56 10.97 15.11
N LEU A 547 -2.63 9.64 15.15
CA LEU A 547 -3.14 8.92 16.34
C LEU A 547 -2.37 9.28 17.62
N ALA A 548 -1.04 9.40 17.53
CA ALA A 548 -0.20 9.78 18.66
C ALA A 548 -0.47 11.21 19.18
N LEU A 549 -1.18 12.07 18.46
CA LEU A 549 -1.58 13.40 18.94
C LEU A 549 -2.39 13.32 20.25
N MET A 550 -3.23 12.29 20.40
CA MET A 550 -4.08 12.08 21.58
C MET A 550 -3.27 11.72 22.85
N VAL A 551 -1.99 11.38 22.69
CA VAL A 551 -1.11 10.93 23.78
C VAL A 551 0.07 11.88 23.99
N SER A 552 0.71 12.37 22.91
CA SER A 552 1.88 13.24 22.95
C SER A 552 1.78 14.29 21.83
N PRO A 553 0.92 15.33 22.01
CA PRO A 553 0.52 16.22 20.93
C PRO A 553 1.68 17.02 20.33
N ARG A 554 2.59 17.57 21.14
CA ARG A 554 3.70 18.41 20.65
C ARG A 554 4.70 17.61 19.83
N GLU A 555 5.05 16.42 20.33
CA GLU A 555 5.95 15.48 19.65
C GLU A 555 5.37 15.01 18.32
N ALA A 556 4.08 14.69 18.29
CA ALA A 556 3.38 14.28 17.09
C ALA A 556 3.30 15.40 16.05
N VAL A 557 2.93 16.63 16.44
CA VAL A 557 2.93 17.78 15.51
C VAL A 557 4.33 18.02 14.94
N SER A 558 5.37 17.99 15.79
CA SER A 558 6.75 18.14 15.32
C SER A 558 7.13 17.06 14.30
N ASN A 559 6.74 15.80 14.52
CA ASN A 559 7.01 14.71 13.59
C ASN A 559 6.26 14.87 12.26
N ILE A 560 4.99 15.27 12.30
CA ILE A 560 4.16 15.57 11.12
C ILE A 560 4.81 16.69 10.29
N SER A 561 5.25 17.78 10.93
CA SER A 561 5.97 18.86 10.25
C SER A 561 7.29 18.40 9.62
N VAL A 562 8.03 17.50 10.27
CA VAL A 562 9.25 16.91 9.68
C VAL A 562 8.93 16.07 8.45
N MET A 563 7.85 15.29 8.47
CA MET A 563 7.41 14.51 7.31
C MET A 563 7.03 15.42 6.13
N GLU A 564 6.34 16.52 6.40
CA GLU A 564 5.98 17.51 5.38
C GLU A 564 7.21 18.14 4.73
N GLN A 565 8.19 18.56 5.53
CA GLN A 565 9.45 19.13 5.02
C GLN A 565 10.24 18.16 4.16
N LYS A 566 10.05 16.85 4.35
CA LYS A 566 10.64 15.79 3.53
C LYS A 566 9.85 15.47 2.26
N GLY A 567 8.74 16.17 2.01
CA GLY A 567 7.91 16.02 0.82
C GLY A 567 6.93 14.85 0.89
N PHE A 568 6.48 14.44 2.09
CA PHE A 568 5.55 13.31 2.25
C PHE A 568 4.07 13.71 2.10
N GLY A 569 3.81 14.97 1.75
CA GLY A 569 2.47 15.53 1.58
C GLY A 569 1.92 15.37 0.16
N GLY A 570 0.61 15.21 0.07
CA GLY A 570 -0.20 15.29 -1.14
C GLY A 570 -1.48 16.10 -0.92
N ARG A 571 -2.45 15.96 -1.82
CA ARG A 571 -3.70 16.75 -1.83
C ARG A 571 -4.52 16.59 -0.55
N TYR A 572 -4.68 15.35 -0.08
CA TYR A 572 -5.53 15.03 1.06
C TYR A 572 -4.76 14.92 2.40
N GLY A 573 -3.58 15.53 2.50
CA GLY A 573 -2.73 15.46 3.70
C GLY A 573 -1.46 14.67 3.44
N LEU A 574 -0.96 13.93 4.42
CA LEU A 574 0.22 13.07 4.21
C LEU A 574 -0.18 11.79 3.46
N TYR A 575 0.71 11.30 2.59
CA TYR A 575 0.52 10.04 1.88
C TYR A 575 0.45 8.85 2.84
N GLU A 576 -0.07 7.74 2.33
CA GLU A 576 -0.32 6.50 3.08
C GLU A 576 0.88 6.02 3.92
N ALA A 577 2.06 5.94 3.29
CA ALA A 577 3.26 5.46 3.96
C ALA A 577 4.55 5.89 3.24
N VAL A 578 5.66 5.72 3.95
CA VAL A 578 7.02 5.91 3.44
C VAL A 578 7.87 4.70 3.77
N ASP A 579 8.40 4.07 2.73
CA ASP A 579 9.21 2.86 2.84
C ASP A 579 10.70 3.22 2.88
N PHE A 580 11.35 2.90 4.00
CA PHE A 580 12.78 3.06 4.28
C PHE A 580 13.55 1.74 4.19
N THR A 581 12.93 0.66 3.73
CA THR A 581 13.54 -0.67 3.70
C THR A 581 14.59 -0.74 2.60
N SER A 582 15.85 -1.02 2.96
CA SER A 582 17.00 -0.99 2.06
C SER A 582 16.86 -1.90 0.84
N GLU A 583 16.24 -3.07 1.01
CA GLU A 583 15.94 -4.03 -0.07
C GLU A 583 14.88 -3.49 -1.06
N ARG A 584 14.10 -2.50 -0.62
CA ARG A 584 12.99 -1.91 -1.38
C ARG A 584 13.29 -0.61 -2.10
N ILE A 585 14.41 0.02 -1.76
CA ILE A 585 14.77 1.34 -2.27
C ILE A 585 15.83 1.22 -3.38
N PRO A 586 15.70 1.96 -4.49
CA PRO A 586 16.75 2.05 -5.51
C PRO A 586 18.05 2.64 -4.98
N VAL A 587 19.18 2.17 -5.53
CA VAL A 587 20.51 2.70 -5.21
C VAL A 587 20.51 4.21 -5.52
N GLY A 588 20.90 5.04 -4.53
CA GLY A 588 20.89 6.49 -4.64
C GLY A 588 19.61 7.18 -4.14
N SER A 589 18.55 6.43 -3.78
CA SER A 589 17.37 6.95 -3.08
C SER A 589 17.44 6.64 -1.59
N SER A 590 16.87 7.50 -0.74
CA SER A 590 16.82 7.31 0.73
C SER A 590 15.50 6.74 1.24
N PHE A 591 14.41 6.87 0.46
CA PHE A 591 13.09 6.32 0.75
C PHE A 591 12.26 6.22 -0.54
N LYS A 592 11.11 5.54 -0.47
CA LYS A 592 10.06 5.59 -1.49
C LYS A 592 8.70 5.90 -0.85
N LEU A 593 7.91 6.76 -1.50
CA LEU A 593 6.56 7.10 -1.07
C LEU A 593 5.56 6.05 -1.56
N VAL A 594 4.58 5.75 -0.72
CA VAL A 594 3.37 5.02 -1.07
C VAL A 594 2.31 6.06 -1.37
N GLN A 595 2.20 6.48 -2.63
CA GLN A 595 1.34 7.59 -3.06
C GLN A 595 -0.11 7.13 -3.20
N SER A 596 -0.72 6.76 -2.08
CA SER A 596 -2.14 6.46 -1.95
C SER A 596 -2.72 7.11 -0.69
N PHE A 597 -4.04 7.05 -0.55
CA PHE A 597 -4.76 7.44 0.66
C PHE A 597 -5.81 6.38 0.98
N MET A 598 -5.91 5.95 2.24
CA MET A 598 -6.92 4.99 2.68
C MET A 598 -7.98 5.66 3.54
N ALA A 599 -9.26 5.30 3.36
CA ALA A 599 -10.37 5.97 4.03
C ALA A 599 -10.28 5.87 5.57
N HIS A 600 -9.96 4.69 6.11
CA HIS A 600 -9.80 4.53 7.56
C HIS A 600 -8.60 5.31 8.11
N HIS A 601 -7.47 5.38 7.40
CA HIS A 601 -6.32 6.19 7.83
C HIS A 601 -6.65 7.69 7.83
N GLN A 602 -7.39 8.17 6.82
CA GLN A 602 -7.89 9.54 6.76
C GLN A 602 -8.88 9.82 7.90
N GLY A 603 -9.85 8.93 8.09
CA GLY A 603 -10.87 9.06 9.13
C GLY A 603 -10.27 9.08 10.53
N MET A 604 -9.39 8.13 10.85
CA MET A 604 -8.69 8.08 12.13
C MET A 604 -7.84 9.33 12.37
N SER A 605 -7.14 9.82 11.33
CA SER A 605 -6.35 11.04 11.43
C SER A 605 -7.23 12.26 11.73
N LEU A 606 -8.37 12.40 11.05
CA LEU A 606 -9.32 13.49 11.28
C LEU A 606 -9.89 13.44 12.70
N MET A 607 -10.33 12.27 13.17
CA MET A 607 -10.85 12.09 14.52
C MET A 607 -9.80 12.38 15.60
N ALA A 608 -8.54 12.00 15.38
CA ALA A 608 -7.47 12.29 16.32
C ALA A 608 -7.19 13.79 16.41
N ILE A 609 -7.18 14.50 15.28
CA ILE A 609 -7.05 15.96 15.25
C ILE A 609 -8.25 16.62 15.94
N ASP A 610 -9.47 16.16 15.65
CA ASP A 610 -10.71 16.65 16.24
C ASP A 610 -10.70 16.54 17.77
N ASN A 611 -10.35 15.35 18.30
CA ASN A 611 -10.19 15.16 19.74
C ASN A 611 -9.14 16.10 20.35
N VAL A 612 -8.02 16.34 19.69
CA VAL A 612 -6.97 17.18 20.27
C VAL A 612 -7.36 18.67 20.24
N VAL A 613 -7.98 19.14 19.15
CA VAL A 613 -8.41 20.54 18.99
C VAL A 613 -9.63 20.85 19.87
N PHE A 614 -10.60 19.93 19.93
CA PHE A 614 -11.86 20.11 20.66
C PHE A 614 -11.92 19.32 21.98
N LYS A 615 -10.77 19.05 22.59
CA LYS A 615 -10.62 18.57 23.98
C LYS A 615 -11.26 17.20 24.29
N ASN A 616 -11.12 16.25 23.39
CA ASN A 616 -11.62 14.86 23.39
C ASN A 616 -13.13 14.75 23.17
N VAL A 617 -13.68 15.63 22.32
CA VAL A 617 -15.11 15.71 22.06
C VAL A 617 -15.74 14.37 21.63
N MET A 618 -15.04 13.56 20.82
CA MET A 618 -15.57 12.26 20.38
C MET A 618 -15.62 11.24 21.53
N GLN A 619 -14.66 11.28 22.45
CA GLN A 619 -14.70 10.46 23.66
C GLN A 619 -15.86 10.89 24.58
N ASP A 620 -16.05 12.20 24.75
CA ASP A 620 -17.13 12.73 25.58
C ASP A 620 -18.50 12.38 25.00
N ARG A 621 -18.70 12.49 23.68
CA ARG A 621 -19.92 12.04 22.99
C ARG A 621 -20.20 10.58 23.23
N MET A 622 -19.21 9.71 23.05
CA MET A 622 -19.40 8.28 23.23
C MET A 622 -19.77 7.92 24.67
N HIS A 623 -19.05 8.50 25.63
CA HIS A 623 -19.22 8.20 27.05
C HIS A 623 -20.40 8.94 27.71
N ASN A 624 -21.10 9.80 26.98
CA ASN A 624 -22.38 10.37 27.39
C ASN A 624 -23.57 9.42 27.15
N GLU A 625 -23.39 8.36 26.34
CA GLU A 625 -24.39 7.31 26.18
C GLU A 625 -24.48 6.45 27.45
N ALA A 626 -25.69 6.28 27.98
CA ALA A 626 -25.90 5.62 29.28
C ALA A 626 -25.41 4.16 29.28
N LEU A 627 -25.62 3.46 28.17
CA LEU A 627 -25.14 2.10 27.94
C LEU A 627 -23.62 1.99 28.13
N ILE A 628 -22.88 2.88 27.48
CA ILE A 628 -21.41 2.93 27.48
C ILE A 628 -20.89 3.35 28.84
N LYS A 629 -21.47 4.43 29.40
CA LYS A 629 -21.09 4.99 30.70
C LYS A 629 -21.13 3.95 31.82
N SER A 630 -22.11 3.03 31.77
CA SER A 630 -22.26 1.95 32.76
C SER A 630 -21.08 0.97 32.83
N THR A 631 -20.25 0.91 31.78
CA THR A 631 -19.12 -0.03 31.64
C THR A 631 -17.74 0.61 31.79
N GLU A 632 -17.66 1.92 32.04
CA GLU A 632 -16.40 2.68 32.14
C GLU A 632 -15.39 2.11 33.16
N LEU A 633 -15.86 1.45 34.21
CA LEU A 633 -15.00 0.87 35.25
C LEU A 633 -13.99 -0.15 34.67
N LEU A 634 -14.30 -0.78 33.54
CA LEU A 634 -13.39 -1.71 32.86
C LEU A 634 -12.12 -1.03 32.32
N LEU A 635 -12.17 0.29 32.10
CA LEU A 635 -11.05 1.09 31.59
C LEU A 635 -10.10 1.57 32.70
N GLN A 636 -10.48 1.38 33.97
CA GLN A 636 -9.77 1.91 35.14
C GLN A 636 -8.86 0.87 35.82
N GLU A 637 -8.37 -0.12 35.06
CA GLU A 637 -7.48 -1.16 35.56
C GLU A 637 -6.10 -0.56 35.93
N ARG A 638 -5.66 -0.76 37.18
CA ARG A 638 -4.34 -0.29 37.65
C ARG A 638 -3.22 -1.22 37.21
N LEU A 639 -2.01 -0.66 37.07
CA LEU A 639 -0.81 -1.45 36.81
C LEU A 639 -0.52 -2.41 38.00
N PRO A 640 -0.31 -3.72 37.78
CA PRO A 640 0.03 -4.63 38.87
C PRO A 640 1.47 -4.40 39.36
N GLU A 641 1.67 -4.29 40.68
CA GLU A 641 2.98 -3.99 41.31
C GLU A 641 4.01 -5.12 41.10
N ALA A 642 3.56 -6.37 40.97
CA ALA A 642 4.40 -7.54 40.78
C ALA A 642 3.89 -8.34 39.58
N THR A 643 4.53 -8.17 38.42
CA THR A 643 4.21 -8.95 37.21
C THR A 643 5.48 -9.55 36.62
N THR A 644 5.36 -10.80 36.16
CA THR A 644 6.40 -11.47 35.38
C THR A 644 6.54 -10.75 34.04
N ILE A 645 7.56 -9.90 33.92
CA ILE A 645 7.95 -9.31 32.64
C ILE A 645 8.35 -10.48 31.75
N ILE A 646 7.71 -10.65 30.60
CA ILE A 646 8.12 -11.68 29.64
C ILE A 646 9.51 -11.24 29.14
N PRO A 647 10.59 -11.97 29.49
CA PRO A 647 11.88 -11.69 28.89
C PRO A 647 11.75 -12.04 27.42
N GLN A 648 11.93 -11.06 26.55
CA GLN A 648 12.08 -11.37 25.15
C GLN A 648 13.34 -12.22 25.00
N PRO A 649 13.36 -13.21 24.08
CA PRO A 649 14.62 -13.60 23.52
C PRO A 649 15.23 -12.30 22.99
N GLU A 650 16.32 -11.84 23.62
CA GLU A 650 17.31 -11.08 22.88
C GLU A 650 17.61 -11.97 21.68
N ASP A 651 16.99 -11.69 20.53
CA ASP A 651 17.50 -12.19 19.28
C ASP A 651 18.90 -11.57 19.22
N GLN A 652 19.88 -12.35 19.70
CA GLN A 652 21.31 -12.13 19.61
C GLN A 652 21.73 -12.22 18.14
N HIS A 653 21.02 -11.54 17.26
CA HIS A 653 21.67 -10.75 16.25
C HIS A 653 21.90 -9.39 16.88
N HIS A 654 22.93 -9.33 17.75
CA HIS A 654 23.87 -8.23 17.59
C HIS A 654 24.21 -8.23 16.10
N VAL A 655 23.51 -7.41 15.33
CA VAL A 655 24.06 -6.82 14.13
C VAL A 655 25.26 -6.07 14.68
N THR A 656 26.36 -6.81 14.75
CA THR A 656 27.66 -6.20 14.82
C THR A 656 27.59 -5.25 13.66
N LYS A 657 27.76 -3.95 13.91
CA LYS A 657 28.13 -3.00 12.86
C LYS A 657 29.51 -3.43 12.32
N GLN A 658 29.64 -4.65 11.81
CA GLN A 658 30.26 -4.79 10.53
C GLN A 658 29.36 -3.96 9.64
N ARG A 659 29.84 -2.77 9.27
CA ARG A 659 29.56 -2.27 7.94
C ARG A 659 29.71 -3.52 7.07
N PRO A 660 28.63 -4.06 6.48
CA PRO A 660 28.86 -5.09 5.50
C PRO A 660 29.79 -4.41 4.51
N ASN A 661 30.96 -5.02 4.26
CA ASN A 661 31.86 -4.46 3.26
C ASN A 661 30.98 -4.20 2.04
N GLU A 662 30.92 -2.97 1.53
CA GLU A 662 30.14 -2.65 0.32
C GLU A 662 30.50 -3.63 -0.82
N LEU A 663 31.75 -4.13 -0.78
CA LEU A 663 32.28 -5.19 -1.62
C LEU A 663 31.67 -6.60 -1.47
N GLU A 664 30.95 -6.93 -0.39
CA GLU A 664 30.25 -8.22 -0.21
C GLU A 664 28.76 -8.15 -0.59
N LEU A 665 28.09 -6.99 -0.41
CA LEU A 665 26.74 -6.79 -0.96
C LEU A 665 26.73 -6.69 -2.49
N GLU A 666 27.79 -6.14 -3.09
CA GLU A 666 27.93 -6.09 -4.56
C GLU A 666 28.14 -7.49 -5.16
N LYS A 667 28.88 -8.39 -4.49
CA LYS A 667 29.22 -9.73 -5.04
C LYS A 667 28.04 -10.67 -5.25
N ASN A 668 26.92 -10.45 -4.57
CA ASN A 668 25.77 -11.35 -4.59
C ASN A 668 24.59 -10.85 -5.46
N GLN A 669 24.71 -9.67 -6.07
CA GLN A 669 23.68 -9.10 -6.95
C GLN A 669 23.82 -9.56 -8.40
N PHE A 670 25.03 -9.92 -8.84
CA PHE A 670 25.32 -10.30 -10.20
C PHE A 670 26.39 -11.41 -10.27
N ILE A 671 26.40 -12.18 -11.35
CA ILE A 671 27.48 -13.11 -11.68
C ILE A 671 28.44 -12.40 -12.63
N LEU A 672 29.70 -12.26 -12.22
CA LEU A 672 30.77 -11.72 -13.07
C LEU A 672 31.64 -12.87 -13.60
N LEU A 673 31.82 -12.91 -14.91
CA LEU A 673 32.71 -13.84 -15.61
C LEU A 673 33.78 -13.07 -16.38
N ASP A 674 35.04 -13.48 -16.24
CA ASP A 674 36.20 -12.91 -16.94
C ASP A 674 36.69 -13.78 -18.11
N THR A 675 35.95 -14.85 -18.42
CA THR A 675 36.32 -15.82 -19.45
C THR A 675 35.12 -16.31 -20.27
N VAL A 676 35.38 -16.51 -21.56
CA VAL A 676 34.47 -17.14 -22.51
C VAL A 676 34.56 -18.67 -22.49
N ASN A 677 35.62 -19.21 -21.88
CA ASN A 677 35.89 -20.64 -21.88
C ASN A 677 35.21 -21.31 -20.69
N SER A 678 34.24 -22.18 -20.97
CA SER A 678 33.55 -22.98 -19.97
C SER A 678 33.25 -24.39 -20.51
N PRO A 679 33.11 -25.42 -19.66
CA PRO A 679 32.79 -26.80 -20.10
C PRO A 679 31.45 -26.92 -20.82
N ILE A 680 30.50 -26.06 -20.46
CA ILE A 680 29.25 -25.80 -21.17
C ILE A 680 29.05 -24.29 -21.24
N PRO A 681 28.38 -23.75 -22.29
CA PRO A 681 28.03 -22.34 -22.32
C PRO A 681 27.25 -21.94 -21.07
N ILE A 682 27.71 -20.91 -20.36
CA ILE A 682 27.00 -20.38 -19.20
C ILE A 682 25.89 -19.49 -19.75
N ALA A 683 24.65 -19.90 -19.56
CA ALA A 683 23.47 -19.24 -20.11
C ALA A 683 22.71 -18.47 -19.04
N HIS A 684 22.16 -17.32 -19.42
CA HIS A 684 21.31 -16.49 -18.59
C HIS A 684 20.05 -16.10 -19.35
N CYS A 685 18.91 -16.05 -18.67
CA CYS A 685 17.62 -15.75 -19.29
C CYS A 685 16.98 -14.53 -18.63
N ILE A 686 16.51 -13.60 -19.47
CA ILE A 686 15.73 -12.43 -19.08
C ILE A 686 14.40 -12.46 -19.82
N SER A 687 13.32 -12.04 -19.15
CA SER A 687 11.96 -12.11 -19.69
C SER A 687 11.02 -11.13 -19.01
N ASN A 688 9.93 -10.78 -19.69
CA ASN A 688 8.75 -10.11 -19.14
C ASN A 688 7.57 -11.09 -18.95
N GLY A 689 7.84 -12.39 -18.89
CA GLY A 689 6.85 -13.47 -18.80
C GLY A 689 6.34 -13.99 -20.16
N GLN A 690 6.42 -13.21 -21.24
CA GLN A 690 6.00 -13.65 -22.58
C GLN A 690 7.14 -13.59 -23.60
N TYR A 691 7.86 -12.48 -23.65
CA TYR A 691 9.09 -12.33 -24.42
C TYR A 691 10.27 -12.76 -23.56
N SER A 692 11.10 -13.67 -24.08
CA SER A 692 12.26 -14.20 -23.37
C SER A 692 13.50 -14.16 -24.24
N VAL A 693 14.63 -13.82 -23.62
CA VAL A 693 15.94 -13.77 -24.26
C VAL A 693 16.89 -14.62 -23.44
N MET A 694 17.58 -15.53 -24.12
CA MET A 694 18.66 -16.30 -23.53
C MET A 694 19.98 -15.84 -24.13
N LEU A 695 20.99 -15.62 -23.29
CA LEU A 695 22.33 -15.23 -23.70
C LEU A 695 23.39 -16.07 -23.02
N THR A 696 24.42 -16.46 -23.76
CA THR A 696 25.58 -17.16 -23.22
C THR A 696 26.74 -16.23 -22.91
N ASN A 697 27.75 -16.71 -22.20
CA ASN A 697 28.97 -15.96 -21.88
C ASN A 697 29.82 -15.64 -23.12
N SER A 698 29.46 -16.20 -24.28
CA SER A 698 30.06 -15.89 -25.58
C SER A 698 29.28 -14.81 -26.36
N GLY A 699 28.07 -14.46 -25.89
CA GLY A 699 27.14 -13.55 -26.54
C GLY A 699 26.23 -14.21 -27.60
N SER A 700 26.24 -15.54 -27.70
CA SER A 700 25.24 -16.30 -28.46
C SER A 700 23.94 -16.45 -27.68
N GLY A 701 22.87 -16.93 -28.32
CA GLY A 701 21.58 -17.00 -27.66
C GLY A 701 20.38 -17.03 -28.59
N PHE A 702 19.20 -16.76 -28.02
CA PHE A 702 17.97 -16.61 -28.79
C PHE A 702 17.05 -15.56 -28.21
N SER A 703 16.10 -15.14 -29.02
CA SER A 703 14.94 -14.33 -28.63
C SER A 703 13.68 -15.05 -29.04
N ARG A 704 12.69 -15.09 -28.15
CA ARG A 704 11.47 -15.89 -28.33
C ARG A 704 10.29 -15.17 -27.72
N PHE A 705 9.15 -15.21 -28.41
CA PHE A 705 7.86 -14.84 -27.84
C PHE A 705 7.06 -16.12 -27.56
N ARG A 706 6.80 -16.43 -26.29
CA ARG A 706 6.18 -17.68 -25.83
C ARG A 706 6.87 -18.90 -26.41
N ASN A 707 6.29 -19.58 -27.40
CA ASN A 707 6.87 -20.73 -28.10
C ASN A 707 7.32 -20.44 -29.54
N ILE A 708 7.26 -19.17 -29.98
CA ILE A 708 7.66 -18.73 -31.32
C ILE A 708 9.08 -18.15 -31.27
N CYS A 709 10.01 -18.80 -31.95
CA CYS A 709 11.39 -18.33 -32.08
C CYS A 709 11.44 -17.12 -33.03
N LEU A 710 12.03 -16.03 -32.54
CA LEU A 710 12.23 -14.80 -33.32
C LEU A 710 13.58 -14.84 -34.04
N SER A 711 14.61 -15.31 -33.33
CA SER A 711 15.92 -15.66 -33.89
C SER A 711 16.16 -17.17 -33.88
N ARG A 712 16.97 -17.64 -34.84
CA ARG A 712 17.34 -19.05 -34.95
C ARG A 712 18.32 -19.46 -33.84
N TRP A 713 18.03 -20.58 -33.18
CA TRP A 713 18.92 -21.18 -32.19
C TRP A 713 18.81 -22.70 -32.15
N ARG A 714 19.96 -23.34 -31.89
CA ARG A 714 20.10 -24.78 -31.74
C ARG A 714 21.09 -25.07 -30.62
N GLU A 715 20.82 -26.13 -29.87
CA GLU A 715 21.73 -26.64 -28.87
C GLU A 715 23.06 -27.05 -29.54
N ASP A 716 24.15 -26.35 -29.22
CA ASP A 716 25.51 -26.66 -29.66
C ASP A 716 26.51 -26.28 -28.57
N VAL A 717 26.90 -27.28 -27.76
CA VAL A 717 27.86 -27.11 -26.65
C VAL A 717 29.27 -26.78 -27.17
N THR A 718 29.59 -27.10 -28.43
CA THR A 718 30.96 -27.04 -28.95
C THR A 718 31.27 -25.70 -29.61
N GLN A 719 30.38 -25.23 -30.49
CA GLN A 719 30.62 -24.00 -31.26
C GLN A 719 29.88 -22.79 -30.69
N ASP A 720 28.75 -23.01 -30.01
CA ASP A 720 27.85 -21.97 -29.48
C ASP A 720 27.68 -20.81 -30.49
N ALA A 721 27.28 -21.13 -31.73
CA ALA A 721 27.39 -20.24 -32.89
C ALA A 721 26.06 -19.69 -33.42
N TRP A 722 25.01 -19.71 -32.58
CA TRP A 722 23.68 -19.21 -32.93
C TRP A 722 23.29 -18.04 -32.05
N GLY A 723 22.87 -16.93 -32.66
CA GLY A 723 22.41 -15.77 -31.91
C GLY A 723 22.29 -14.50 -32.73
N MET A 724 22.27 -13.39 -32.00
CA MET A 724 22.21 -12.04 -32.56
C MET A 724 23.54 -11.34 -32.32
N TYR A 725 24.14 -10.89 -33.40
CA TYR A 725 25.51 -10.43 -33.41
C TYR A 725 25.60 -8.98 -33.83
N PHE A 726 26.55 -8.26 -33.23
CA PHE A 726 26.80 -6.86 -33.54
C PHE A 726 28.27 -6.69 -33.85
N TYR A 727 28.57 -6.36 -35.10
CA TYR A 727 29.92 -6.09 -35.57
C TYR A 727 30.24 -4.62 -35.40
N ILE A 728 31.47 -4.34 -34.99
CA ILE A 728 32.01 -3.01 -34.81
C ILE A 728 33.21 -2.89 -35.75
N GLN A 729 33.13 -1.94 -36.68
CA GLN A 729 34.19 -1.66 -37.63
C GLN A 729 34.70 -0.24 -37.45
N ASN A 730 35.98 -0.10 -37.09
CA ASN A 730 36.64 1.18 -37.03
C ASN A 730 37.12 1.57 -38.44
N LEU A 731 36.46 2.52 -39.07
CA LEU A 731 36.77 2.93 -40.44
C LEU A 731 38.11 3.68 -40.56
N ASN A 732 38.66 4.17 -39.45
CA ASN A 732 39.95 4.86 -39.47
C ASN A 732 41.14 3.88 -39.49
N SER A 733 41.05 2.74 -38.79
CA SER A 733 42.12 1.74 -38.73
C SER A 733 41.86 0.51 -39.61
N GLY A 734 40.61 0.25 -39.96
CA GLY A 734 40.18 -0.96 -40.66
C GLY A 734 39.93 -2.15 -39.73
N ASP A 735 40.07 -1.98 -38.42
CA ASP A 735 39.87 -3.05 -37.44
C ASP A 735 38.39 -3.43 -37.33
N VAL A 736 38.12 -4.72 -37.21
CA VAL A 736 36.77 -5.29 -37.09
C VAL A 736 36.74 -6.27 -35.94
N TRP A 737 35.77 -6.11 -35.05
CA TRP A 737 35.48 -7.04 -33.97
C TRP A 737 33.96 -7.14 -33.76
N SER A 738 33.53 -8.02 -32.86
CA SER A 738 32.13 -8.15 -32.44
C SER A 738 31.93 -7.57 -31.04
N ALA A 739 30.76 -7.03 -30.75
CA ALA A 739 30.43 -6.45 -29.45
C ALA A 739 30.55 -7.46 -28.29
N THR A 740 30.40 -8.75 -28.61
CA THR A 740 30.63 -9.90 -27.74
C THR A 740 31.71 -10.82 -28.35
N TYR A 741 32.00 -11.99 -27.75
CA TYR A 741 33.01 -12.91 -28.29
C TYR A 741 32.60 -13.50 -29.65
N GLN A 742 31.35 -13.94 -29.78
CA GLN A 742 30.79 -14.35 -31.07
C GLN A 742 30.36 -13.15 -31.90
N PRO A 743 30.42 -13.23 -33.23
CA PRO A 743 30.82 -14.38 -34.04
C PRO A 743 32.29 -14.32 -34.49
N CYS A 744 33.03 -13.25 -34.17
CA CYS A 744 34.44 -13.09 -34.57
C CYS A 744 35.40 -14.00 -33.80
N ARG A 745 34.97 -14.58 -32.68
CA ARG A 745 35.73 -15.51 -31.82
C ARG A 745 37.02 -14.92 -31.29
N TYR A 746 36.95 -13.64 -30.91
CA TYR A 746 38.06 -12.87 -30.38
C TYR A 746 37.57 -12.05 -29.19
N SER A 747 38.17 -12.24 -28.01
CA SER A 747 37.76 -11.61 -26.75
C SER A 747 38.23 -10.17 -26.60
N GLY A 748 39.15 -9.68 -27.43
CA GLY A 748 39.79 -8.38 -27.20
C GLY A 748 40.90 -8.46 -26.16
N GLU A 749 41.34 -7.30 -25.67
CA GLU A 749 42.36 -7.15 -24.63
C GLU A 749 41.80 -7.42 -23.21
N ASP A 750 40.53 -7.09 -22.99
CA ASP A 750 39.79 -7.32 -21.75
C ASP A 750 38.36 -7.73 -22.14
N TYR A 751 37.80 -8.73 -21.47
CA TYR A 751 36.45 -9.25 -21.73
C TYR A 751 35.78 -9.66 -20.42
N LYS A 752 34.63 -9.08 -20.14
CA LYS A 752 33.83 -9.35 -18.94
C LYS A 752 32.37 -9.49 -19.29
N VAL A 753 31.72 -10.44 -18.63
CA VAL A 753 30.28 -10.66 -18.72
C VAL A 753 29.68 -10.53 -17.34
N THR A 754 28.62 -9.73 -17.23
CA THR A 754 27.86 -9.56 -15.99
C THR A 754 26.44 -10.05 -16.22
N TYR A 755 25.98 -10.97 -15.39
CA TYR A 755 24.59 -11.41 -15.36
C TYR A 755 23.88 -10.85 -14.13
N ALA A 756 22.79 -10.14 -14.36
CA ALA A 756 21.87 -9.68 -13.34
C ALA A 756 20.46 -10.21 -13.64
N PRO A 757 19.57 -10.37 -12.65
CA PRO A 757 18.21 -10.87 -12.87
C PRO A 757 17.39 -10.11 -13.93
N ASP A 758 17.66 -8.82 -14.11
CA ASP A 758 17.02 -7.91 -15.07
C ASP A 758 17.76 -7.72 -16.40
N GLN A 759 19.08 -7.92 -16.43
CA GLN A 759 19.89 -7.57 -17.60
C GLN A 759 21.16 -8.41 -17.78
N VAL A 760 21.72 -8.35 -18.99
CA VAL A 760 23.03 -8.93 -19.32
C VAL A 760 23.95 -7.87 -19.88
N GLU A 761 25.18 -7.82 -19.37
CA GLU A 761 26.20 -6.86 -19.80
C GLU A 761 27.44 -7.57 -20.35
N PHE A 762 28.02 -6.99 -21.40
CA PHE A 762 29.32 -7.36 -21.93
C PHE A 762 30.22 -6.13 -21.99
N CYS A 763 31.35 -6.18 -21.30
CA CYS A 763 32.40 -5.17 -21.37
C CYS A 763 33.61 -5.74 -22.10
N ARG A 764 34.05 -5.08 -23.17
CA ARG A 764 35.30 -5.44 -23.86
C ARG A 764 36.12 -4.24 -24.31
N LYS A 765 37.41 -4.45 -24.48
CA LYS A 765 38.35 -3.42 -24.98
C LYS A 765 39.10 -3.89 -26.21
N ASP A 766 39.11 -3.04 -27.24
CA ASP A 766 39.78 -3.28 -28.51
C ASP A 766 40.59 -2.03 -28.89
N GLY A 767 41.89 -2.07 -28.58
CA GLY A 767 42.79 -0.92 -28.76
C GLY A 767 42.32 0.32 -27.99
N ASN A 768 41.93 1.37 -28.71
CA ASN A 768 41.51 2.65 -28.13
C ASN A 768 39.99 2.76 -27.93
N ILE A 769 39.21 1.72 -28.22
CA ILE A 769 37.76 1.75 -28.09
C ILE A 769 37.33 0.73 -27.03
N THR A 770 36.58 1.19 -26.04
CA THR A 770 35.85 0.32 -25.12
C THR A 770 34.43 0.14 -25.64
N THR A 771 33.99 -1.11 -25.70
CA THR A 771 32.62 -1.48 -26.06
C THR A 771 31.92 -2.01 -24.82
N HIS A 772 30.81 -1.38 -24.45
CA HIS A 772 29.91 -1.86 -23.41
C HIS A 772 28.55 -2.17 -24.01
N THR A 773 28.10 -3.42 -23.92
CA THR A 773 26.81 -3.88 -24.45
C THR A 773 25.89 -4.25 -23.31
N GLU A 774 24.72 -3.63 -23.24
CA GLU A 774 23.71 -3.86 -22.22
C GLU A 774 22.42 -4.37 -22.87
N ILE A 775 21.81 -5.40 -22.31
CA ILE A 775 20.67 -6.09 -22.92
C ILE A 775 19.55 -6.29 -21.90
N VAL A 776 18.34 -5.81 -22.23
CA VAL A 776 17.11 -5.91 -21.42
C VAL A 776 15.90 -6.33 -22.24
N VAL A 777 14.87 -6.84 -21.57
CA VAL A 777 13.53 -7.06 -22.14
C VAL A 777 12.59 -6.02 -21.54
N SER A 778 11.79 -5.37 -22.38
CA SER A 778 10.80 -4.37 -21.94
C SER A 778 9.70 -5.03 -21.11
N PRO A 779 9.36 -4.51 -19.93
CA PRO A 779 8.16 -4.94 -19.21
C PRO A 779 6.86 -4.44 -19.86
N GLU A 780 6.90 -3.33 -20.61
CA GLU A 780 5.71 -2.69 -21.19
C GLU A 780 5.34 -3.26 -22.57
N ASP A 781 6.33 -3.68 -23.35
CA ASP A 781 6.16 -4.11 -24.74
C ASP A 781 6.84 -5.46 -25.00
N GLN A 782 6.39 -6.18 -26.03
CA GLN A 782 7.02 -7.44 -26.44
C GLN A 782 8.29 -7.18 -27.27
N ALA A 783 9.28 -6.56 -26.63
CA ALA A 783 10.51 -6.12 -27.27
C ALA A 783 11.74 -6.25 -26.37
N GLU A 784 12.89 -6.46 -27.00
CA GLU A 784 14.21 -6.40 -26.36
C GLU A 784 15.01 -5.19 -26.88
N MET A 785 15.90 -4.68 -26.01
CA MET A 785 16.79 -3.57 -26.31
C MET A 785 18.23 -4.01 -26.08
N ARG A 786 19.09 -3.77 -27.06
CA ARG A 786 20.54 -4.04 -26.99
C ARG A 786 21.30 -2.74 -27.22
N ARG A 787 21.77 -2.13 -26.14
CA ARG A 787 22.48 -0.84 -26.15
C ARG A 787 23.98 -1.08 -26.23
N ILE A 788 24.63 -0.57 -27.27
CA ILE A 788 26.07 -0.65 -27.49
C ILE A 788 26.66 0.75 -27.28
N SER A 789 27.37 0.90 -26.18
CA SER A 789 28.10 2.11 -25.82
C SER A 789 29.56 1.99 -26.26
N LEU A 790 30.01 2.91 -27.11
CA LEU A 790 31.37 2.94 -27.65
C LEU A 790 32.09 4.18 -27.11
N THR A 791 33.16 3.97 -26.34
CA THR A 791 33.98 5.06 -25.76
C THR A 791 35.31 5.15 -26.47
N ASN A 792 35.64 6.33 -27.00
CA ASN A 792 36.90 6.60 -27.69
C ASN A 792 37.95 7.17 -26.72
N HIS A 793 38.99 6.39 -26.43
CA HIS A 793 40.11 6.78 -25.55
C HIS A 793 41.28 7.43 -26.30
N SER A 794 41.17 7.61 -27.62
CA SER A 794 42.22 8.26 -28.42
C SER A 794 42.08 9.78 -28.46
N LYS A 795 43.14 10.47 -28.91
CA LYS A 795 43.16 11.94 -29.09
C LYS A 795 42.52 12.42 -30.39
N HIS A 796 42.00 11.52 -31.22
CA HIS A 796 41.43 11.84 -32.54
C HIS A 796 39.99 11.34 -32.64
N ASP A 797 39.19 12.01 -33.47
CA ASP A 797 37.86 11.52 -33.84
C ASP A 797 37.96 10.10 -34.44
N ARG A 798 37.00 9.25 -34.08
CA ARG A 798 36.83 7.91 -34.64
C ARG A 798 35.48 7.77 -35.30
N THR A 799 35.45 7.23 -36.51
CA THR A 799 34.23 6.88 -37.22
C THR A 799 34.08 5.37 -37.20
N VAL A 800 32.97 4.91 -36.62
CA VAL A 800 32.72 3.50 -36.36
C VAL A 800 31.38 3.11 -36.98
N GLU A 801 31.33 1.93 -37.59
CA GLU A 801 30.09 1.31 -38.03
C GLU A 801 29.70 0.20 -37.06
N VAL A 802 28.44 0.22 -36.63
CA VAL A 802 27.82 -0.87 -35.87
C VAL A 802 26.82 -1.57 -36.78
N THR A 803 27.07 -2.85 -37.07
CA THR A 803 26.24 -3.67 -37.98
C THR A 803 25.64 -4.84 -37.22
N SER A 804 24.31 -4.91 -37.12
CA SER A 804 23.61 -6.05 -36.52
C SER A 804 23.49 -7.22 -37.51
N TYR A 805 23.30 -8.44 -36.99
CA TYR A 805 23.01 -9.63 -37.78
C TYR A 805 22.24 -10.64 -36.94
N PHE A 806 21.12 -11.15 -37.44
CA PHE A 806 20.51 -12.37 -36.95
C PHE A 806 19.66 -13.06 -38.01
N GLU A 807 19.52 -14.37 -37.88
CA GLU A 807 18.66 -15.20 -38.74
C GLU A 807 17.23 -15.21 -38.17
N VAL A 808 16.25 -14.74 -38.95
CA VAL A 808 14.85 -14.61 -38.54
C VAL A 808 14.05 -15.88 -38.82
N VAL A 809 13.18 -16.29 -37.89
CA VAL A 809 12.45 -17.57 -37.96
C VAL A 809 10.92 -17.43 -37.96
N LEU A 810 10.35 -16.78 -36.94
CA LEU A 810 8.91 -16.60 -36.72
C LEU A 810 8.11 -17.92 -36.73
N ALA A 811 8.65 -18.99 -36.14
CA ALA A 811 8.02 -20.29 -36.05
C ALA A 811 8.41 -21.00 -34.75
N ARG A 812 7.72 -22.10 -34.41
CA ARG A 812 8.13 -22.97 -33.30
C ARG A 812 9.49 -23.63 -33.62
N GLN A 813 10.29 -23.88 -32.59
CA GLN A 813 11.63 -24.45 -32.77
C GLN A 813 11.60 -25.81 -33.48
N SER A 814 10.65 -26.68 -33.13
CA SER A 814 10.47 -28.00 -33.78
C SER A 814 10.17 -27.89 -35.27
N GLU A 815 9.44 -26.84 -35.70
CA GLU A 815 9.13 -26.58 -37.10
C GLU A 815 10.36 -26.10 -37.89
N ASP A 816 11.17 -25.20 -37.30
CA ASP A 816 12.42 -24.75 -37.92
C ASP A 816 13.45 -25.88 -38.01
N LEU A 817 13.54 -26.76 -37.00
CA LEU A 817 14.43 -27.91 -37.01
C LEU A 817 14.05 -28.93 -38.09
N ALA A 818 12.76 -29.18 -38.28
CA ALA A 818 12.30 -30.16 -39.27
C ALA A 818 12.55 -29.72 -40.72
N HIS A 819 12.23 -28.46 -41.05
CA HIS A 819 12.27 -27.97 -42.44
C HIS A 819 12.74 -26.50 -42.57
N PRO A 820 14.02 -26.20 -42.26
CA PRO A 820 14.51 -24.81 -42.20
C PRO A 820 14.47 -24.11 -43.57
N ALA A 821 14.99 -24.76 -44.62
CA ALA A 821 15.04 -24.17 -45.97
C ALA A 821 13.63 -23.88 -46.54
N PHE A 822 12.67 -24.75 -46.25
CA PHE A 822 11.28 -24.52 -46.63
C PHE A 822 10.64 -23.42 -45.78
N GLY A 823 10.92 -23.38 -44.48
CA GLY A 823 10.44 -22.36 -43.55
C GLY A 823 10.87 -20.94 -43.93
N ASN A 824 12.10 -20.79 -44.42
CA ASN A 824 12.66 -19.51 -44.89
C ASN A 824 11.83 -18.89 -46.03
N LEU A 825 11.28 -19.71 -46.95
CA LEU A 825 10.50 -19.22 -48.10
C LEU A 825 9.22 -18.48 -47.68
N PHE A 826 8.74 -18.66 -46.44
CA PHE A 826 7.53 -18.00 -45.94
C PHE A 826 7.80 -16.62 -45.34
N ILE A 827 9.06 -16.22 -45.16
CA ILE A 827 9.41 -14.92 -44.62
C ILE A 827 9.43 -13.87 -45.72
N GLN A 828 8.84 -12.72 -45.43
CA GLN A 828 8.90 -11.52 -46.26
C GLN A 828 9.40 -10.36 -45.42
N THR A 829 10.34 -9.59 -45.97
CA THR A 829 10.88 -8.41 -45.32
C THR A 829 10.36 -7.13 -45.97
N GLU A 830 10.24 -6.07 -45.18
CA GLU A 830 9.95 -4.71 -45.63
C GLU A 830 10.79 -3.70 -44.83
N PHE A 831 11.00 -2.51 -45.39
CA PHE A 831 11.68 -1.41 -44.69
C PHE A 831 10.77 -0.19 -44.70
N VAL A 832 10.30 0.23 -43.54
CA VAL A 832 9.31 1.29 -43.36
C VAL A 832 9.70 2.14 -42.16
N ASN A 833 9.61 3.47 -42.29
CA ASN A 833 9.95 4.44 -41.25
C ASN A 833 11.23 4.03 -40.51
N GLU A 834 12.39 3.92 -41.18
CA GLU A 834 13.69 3.46 -40.64
C GLU A 834 13.70 2.19 -39.77
N ALA A 835 12.72 1.29 -39.95
CA ALA A 835 12.66 -0.02 -39.31
C ALA A 835 12.60 -1.13 -40.37
N LEU A 836 13.35 -2.21 -40.15
CA LEU A 836 13.19 -3.44 -40.90
C LEU A 836 12.09 -4.26 -40.24
N LEU A 837 11.11 -4.71 -41.02
CA LEU A 837 10.08 -5.62 -40.56
C LEU A 837 10.22 -6.96 -41.28
N ALA A 838 9.94 -8.04 -40.56
CA ALA A 838 9.82 -9.38 -41.09
C ALA A 838 8.43 -9.93 -40.74
N SER A 839 7.79 -10.59 -41.70
CA SER A 839 6.53 -11.29 -41.47
C SER A 839 6.55 -12.68 -42.05
N ARG A 840 5.85 -13.60 -41.39
CA ARG A 840 5.66 -14.96 -41.89
C ARG A 840 4.31 -15.09 -42.57
N ARG A 841 4.32 -15.49 -43.84
CA ARG A 841 3.09 -15.74 -44.61
C ARG A 841 2.26 -16.86 -43.97
N PRO A 842 0.97 -16.62 -43.67
CA PRO A 842 0.07 -17.66 -43.19
C PRO A 842 -0.03 -18.84 -44.16
N ARG A 843 -0.19 -20.06 -43.63
CA ARG A 843 -0.40 -21.28 -44.41
C ARG A 843 -1.89 -21.59 -44.64
N SER A 844 -2.78 -20.95 -43.89
CA SER A 844 -4.24 -21.09 -43.98
C SER A 844 -4.92 -19.75 -43.68
N GLU A 845 -6.17 -19.57 -44.12
CA GLU A 845 -6.93 -18.32 -43.94
C GLU A 845 -7.16 -17.97 -42.46
N ASN A 846 -7.20 -18.97 -41.57
CA ASN A 846 -7.41 -18.78 -40.12
C ASN A 846 -6.11 -18.60 -39.31
N GLN A 847 -4.93 -18.58 -39.96
CA GLN A 847 -3.67 -18.44 -39.25
C GLN A 847 -3.25 -16.97 -39.17
N THR A 848 -3.02 -16.49 -37.95
CA THR A 848 -2.54 -15.13 -37.69
C THR A 848 -1.17 -14.89 -38.33
N ARG A 849 -1.01 -13.73 -38.97
CA ARG A 849 0.27 -13.30 -39.55
C ARG A 849 1.15 -12.72 -38.46
N LEU A 850 2.34 -13.29 -38.28
CA LEU A 850 3.28 -12.88 -37.23
C LEU A 850 4.22 -11.79 -37.77
N TRP A 851 4.50 -10.78 -36.95
CA TRP A 851 5.35 -9.64 -37.30
C TRP A 851 6.50 -9.47 -36.32
N LEU A 852 7.67 -9.14 -36.86
CA LEU A 852 8.85 -8.75 -36.10
C LEU A 852 9.39 -7.43 -36.65
N MET A 853 9.83 -6.55 -35.77
CA MET A 853 10.53 -5.32 -36.12
C MET A 853 11.98 -5.36 -35.65
N HIS A 854 12.84 -4.64 -36.37
CA HIS A 854 14.18 -4.30 -35.97
C HIS A 854 14.44 -2.83 -36.29
N THR A 855 14.80 -2.03 -35.27
CA THR A 855 15.10 -0.60 -35.45
C THR A 855 16.31 -0.19 -34.61
N VAL A 856 16.77 1.04 -34.81
CA VAL A 856 17.94 1.60 -34.14
C VAL A 856 17.69 3.01 -33.64
N ALA A 857 18.04 3.26 -32.37
CA ALA A 857 18.15 4.57 -31.76
C ALA A 857 19.64 4.92 -31.59
N THR A 858 20.00 6.20 -31.69
CA THR A 858 21.40 6.63 -31.52
C THR A 858 21.45 7.90 -30.70
N GLU A 859 22.24 7.86 -29.63
CA GLU A 859 22.61 9.00 -28.80
C GLU A 859 24.06 9.39 -29.16
N GLY A 860 24.19 10.38 -30.06
CA GLY A 860 25.48 10.84 -30.57
C GLY A 860 25.41 11.32 -32.02
N GLU A 861 26.56 11.65 -32.61
CA GLU A 861 26.67 12.14 -33.98
C GLU A 861 26.55 10.99 -34.99
N LYS A 862 25.43 10.94 -35.72
CA LYS A 862 25.22 10.00 -36.85
C LYS A 862 25.95 10.48 -38.10
N VAL A 863 26.57 9.56 -38.85
CA VAL A 863 27.25 9.86 -40.11
C VAL A 863 26.67 9.01 -41.24
N GLY A 864 26.08 9.64 -42.25
CA GLY A 864 25.47 8.91 -43.38
C GLY A 864 24.09 8.31 -43.06
N SER A 865 23.51 7.62 -44.04
CA SER A 865 22.19 6.99 -43.92
C SER A 865 22.27 5.59 -43.31
N LEU A 866 21.17 5.17 -42.67
CA LEU A 866 20.97 3.79 -42.21
C LEU A 866 21.01 2.84 -43.42
N GLN A 867 21.80 1.78 -43.33
CA GLN A 867 21.85 0.72 -44.34
C GLN A 867 21.27 -0.58 -43.78
N TYR A 868 20.80 -1.46 -44.66
CA TYR A 868 20.20 -2.73 -44.26
C TYR A 868 20.48 -3.87 -45.24
N GLU A 869 20.50 -5.10 -44.71
CA GLU A 869 20.61 -6.33 -45.50
C GLU A 869 19.58 -7.35 -44.99
N THR A 870 18.94 -8.03 -45.93
CA THR A 870 17.93 -9.05 -45.62
C THR A 870 18.26 -10.42 -46.21
N ASP A 871 19.29 -10.53 -47.06
CA ASP A 871 19.73 -11.78 -47.66
C ASP A 871 21.05 -12.28 -47.03
N ARG A 872 20.99 -13.46 -46.40
CA ARG A 872 22.14 -14.10 -45.74
C ARG A 872 23.31 -14.36 -46.69
N ALA A 873 23.04 -14.75 -47.93
CA ALA A 873 24.08 -15.07 -48.89
C ALA A 873 24.87 -13.82 -49.31
N ARG A 874 24.19 -12.67 -49.39
CA ARG A 874 24.82 -11.36 -49.66
C ARG A 874 25.61 -10.85 -48.46
N PHE A 875 25.10 -11.06 -47.25
CA PHE A 875 25.81 -10.63 -46.04
C PHE A 875 27.09 -11.44 -45.81
N ILE A 876 27.00 -12.77 -45.81
CA ILE A 876 28.15 -13.64 -45.52
C ILE A 876 29.11 -13.67 -46.72
N GLY A 877 28.59 -13.83 -47.94
CA GLY A 877 29.39 -14.01 -49.15
C GLY A 877 29.84 -15.46 -49.37
N ARG A 878 30.11 -15.80 -50.63
CA ARG A 878 30.48 -17.17 -51.03
C ARG A 878 31.82 -17.59 -50.41
N GLY A 879 31.83 -18.75 -49.75
CA GLY A 879 33.05 -19.34 -49.16
C GLY A 879 33.53 -18.67 -47.87
N ARG A 880 32.69 -17.81 -47.27
CA ARG A 880 32.98 -17.08 -46.03
C ARG A 880 32.11 -17.57 -44.88
N SER A 881 32.32 -17.01 -43.70
CA SER A 881 31.60 -17.35 -42.47
C SER A 881 31.21 -16.09 -41.70
N LEU A 882 30.40 -16.24 -40.65
CA LEU A 882 30.04 -15.13 -39.75
C LEU A 882 31.24 -14.54 -38.99
N ALA A 883 32.36 -15.26 -38.89
CA ALA A 883 33.58 -14.70 -38.31
C ALA A 883 34.24 -13.64 -39.21
N LYS A 884 34.05 -13.74 -40.54
CA LYS A 884 34.61 -12.82 -41.52
C LYS A 884 33.68 -12.64 -42.74
N PRO A 885 32.48 -12.09 -42.56
CA PRO A 885 31.49 -11.92 -43.63
C PRO A 885 31.96 -10.90 -44.67
N GLN A 886 31.46 -11.02 -45.90
CA GLN A 886 31.71 -10.07 -46.99
C GLN A 886 31.16 -8.68 -46.67
N ALA A 887 30.06 -8.59 -45.92
CA ALA A 887 29.47 -7.32 -45.47
C ALA A 887 30.48 -6.39 -44.77
N LEU A 888 31.51 -6.92 -44.12
CA LEU A 888 32.50 -6.14 -43.35
C LEU A 888 33.79 -5.85 -44.13
N ASP A 889 33.85 -6.20 -45.42
CA ASP A 889 34.96 -5.79 -46.27
C ASP A 889 35.01 -4.26 -46.35
N ALA A 890 36.22 -3.70 -46.42
CA ALA A 890 36.43 -2.26 -46.42
C ALA A 890 35.59 -1.57 -47.52
N ASN A 891 34.80 -0.57 -47.12
CA ASN A 891 33.91 0.21 -47.98
C ASN A 891 32.84 -0.61 -48.72
N HIS A 892 32.43 -1.78 -48.22
CA HIS A 892 31.35 -2.56 -48.82
C HIS A 892 29.97 -2.11 -48.30
N PRO A 893 29.11 -1.48 -49.12
CA PRO A 893 27.77 -1.09 -48.70
C PRO A 893 26.84 -2.30 -48.59
N LEU A 894 25.88 -2.26 -47.66
CA LEU A 894 24.78 -3.23 -47.67
C LEU A 894 23.86 -2.99 -48.87
N SER A 895 23.18 -4.03 -49.36
CA SER A 895 22.41 -3.93 -50.61
C SER A 895 21.15 -3.07 -50.51
N ASN A 896 20.64 -2.80 -49.31
CA ASN A 896 19.38 -2.10 -49.07
C ASN A 896 18.21 -2.72 -49.84
N THR A 897 18.15 -4.06 -49.87
CA THR A 897 17.06 -4.80 -50.53
C THR A 897 16.16 -5.48 -49.50
N VAL A 898 14.85 -5.52 -49.80
CA VAL A 898 13.80 -6.17 -49.01
C VAL A 898 12.88 -6.99 -49.93
N GLY A 899 12.07 -7.86 -49.35
CA GLY A 899 11.04 -8.63 -50.05
C GLY A 899 11.06 -10.12 -49.68
N ALA A 900 10.70 -10.97 -50.63
CA ALA A 900 10.80 -12.43 -50.47
C ALA A 900 12.23 -12.87 -50.83
N VAL A 901 13.03 -13.20 -49.81
CA VAL A 901 14.41 -13.67 -49.95
C VAL A 901 14.50 -15.17 -49.61
N LEU A 902 15.47 -15.88 -50.21
CA LEU A 902 15.61 -17.33 -50.04
C LEU A 902 16.17 -17.73 -48.66
N ASP A 903 17.03 -16.89 -48.09
CA ASP A 903 17.68 -17.13 -46.78
C ASP A 903 17.64 -15.81 -45.98
N PRO A 904 16.52 -15.53 -45.28
CA PRO A 904 16.25 -14.24 -44.65
C PRO A 904 17.10 -13.98 -43.41
N ILE A 905 17.64 -12.78 -43.31
CA ILE A 905 18.27 -12.22 -42.12
C ILE A 905 17.70 -10.84 -41.82
N MET A 906 18.00 -10.33 -40.64
CA MET A 906 17.76 -8.94 -40.27
C MET A 906 19.09 -8.30 -39.90
N SER A 907 19.45 -7.24 -40.60
CA SER A 907 20.71 -6.51 -40.40
C SER A 907 20.52 -5.03 -40.65
N LEU A 908 20.89 -4.22 -39.67
CA LEU A 908 20.96 -2.77 -39.73
C LEU A 908 22.40 -2.32 -39.50
N ARG A 909 22.86 -1.34 -40.28
CA ARG A 909 24.15 -0.69 -40.10
C ARG A 909 24.00 0.79 -39.86
N GLN A 910 24.44 1.22 -38.67
CA GLN A 910 24.52 2.62 -38.28
C GLN A 910 25.99 3.03 -38.17
N ARG A 911 26.36 4.12 -38.86
CA ARG A 911 27.68 4.74 -38.74
C ARG A 911 27.60 5.94 -37.81
N VAL A 912 28.56 6.04 -36.90
CA VAL A 912 28.63 7.08 -35.87
C VAL A 912 30.03 7.68 -35.78
N LYS A 913 30.09 8.94 -35.35
CA LYS A 913 31.35 9.63 -35.06
C LYS A 913 31.50 9.81 -33.54
N ILE A 914 32.66 9.45 -33.02
CA ILE A 914 33.00 9.47 -31.60
C ILE A 914 34.19 10.40 -31.39
N SER A 915 33.95 11.55 -30.77
CA SER A 915 35.01 12.50 -30.41
C SER A 915 35.93 11.96 -29.31
N PRO A 916 37.17 12.49 -29.17
CA PRO A 916 38.10 12.13 -28.12
C PRO A 916 37.48 12.20 -26.71
N GLY A 917 37.60 11.11 -25.96
CA GLY A 917 37.09 11.00 -24.58
C GLY A 917 35.57 10.95 -24.46
N LYS A 918 34.82 10.88 -25.56
CA LYS A 918 33.35 10.81 -25.56
C LYS A 918 32.86 9.39 -25.80
N THR A 919 31.61 9.16 -25.40
CA THR A 919 30.87 7.92 -25.62
C THR A 919 29.68 8.19 -26.54
N VAL A 920 29.46 7.31 -27.51
CA VAL A 920 28.24 7.26 -28.32
C VAL A 920 27.49 5.98 -27.99
N ARG A 921 26.16 6.06 -27.90
CA ARG A 921 25.31 4.90 -27.64
C ARG A 921 24.45 4.59 -28.86
N VAL A 922 24.47 3.34 -29.32
CA VAL A 922 23.63 2.84 -30.40
C VAL A 922 22.78 1.71 -29.83
N ALA A 923 21.46 1.90 -29.76
CA ALA A 923 20.54 0.91 -29.22
C ALA A 923 19.75 0.26 -30.35
N PHE A 924 19.86 -1.06 -30.47
CA PHE A 924 19.09 -1.85 -31.41
C PHE A 924 17.94 -2.51 -30.69
N SER A 925 16.72 -2.30 -31.19
CA SER A 925 15.50 -2.82 -30.58
C SER A 925 14.87 -3.84 -31.52
N ILE A 926 14.36 -4.93 -30.94
CA ILE A 926 13.71 -6.01 -31.68
C ILE A 926 12.38 -6.29 -31.00
N GLY A 927 11.29 -6.12 -31.73
CA GLY A 927 9.93 -6.27 -31.20
C GLY A 927 9.13 -7.32 -31.96
N TYR A 928 8.12 -7.86 -31.29
CA TYR A 928 7.15 -8.78 -31.85
C TYR A 928 5.73 -8.22 -31.69
N ALA A 929 4.89 -8.41 -32.70
CA ALA A 929 3.46 -8.17 -32.59
C ALA A 929 2.66 -9.08 -33.53
N GLU A 930 1.36 -9.22 -33.24
CA GLU A 930 0.43 -9.99 -34.07
C GLU A 930 -0.23 -9.13 -35.18
N SER A 931 0.03 -7.81 -35.19
CA SER A 931 -0.40 -6.89 -36.23
C SER A 931 0.75 -6.03 -36.74
N ARG A 932 0.62 -5.57 -37.99
CA ARG A 932 1.64 -4.76 -38.65
C ARG A 932 1.70 -3.36 -38.05
N GLU A 933 0.53 -2.80 -37.77
CA GLU A 933 0.37 -1.46 -37.20
C GLU A 933 1.02 -1.38 -35.83
N GLU A 934 0.83 -2.42 -35.01
CA GLU A 934 1.42 -2.49 -33.68
C GLU A 934 2.94 -2.61 -33.72
N VAL A 935 3.49 -3.46 -34.60
CA VAL A 935 4.95 -3.59 -34.70
C VAL A 935 5.61 -2.29 -35.16
N ILE A 936 4.93 -1.49 -36.00
CA ILE A 936 5.36 -0.16 -36.41
C ILE A 936 5.32 0.81 -35.23
N ARG A 937 4.25 0.81 -34.43
CA ARG A 937 4.13 1.64 -33.22
C ARG A 937 5.27 1.37 -32.23
N ILE A 938 5.58 0.10 -31.99
CA ILE A 938 6.70 -0.31 -31.13
C ILE A 938 8.04 0.17 -31.72
N ALA A 939 8.23 0.05 -33.04
CA ALA A 939 9.44 0.52 -33.71
C ALA A 939 9.61 2.05 -33.63
N GLU A 940 8.52 2.82 -33.74
CA GLU A 940 8.53 4.27 -33.60
C GLU A 940 8.87 4.70 -32.16
N LYS A 941 8.27 4.05 -31.16
CA LYS A 941 8.59 4.27 -29.74
C LYS A 941 10.10 4.08 -29.47
N TYR A 942 10.66 2.95 -29.91
CA TYR A 942 12.05 2.61 -29.61
C TYR A 942 13.10 3.18 -30.57
N ARG A 943 12.71 4.07 -31.49
CA ARG A 943 13.67 4.93 -32.20
C ARG A 943 14.18 6.07 -31.32
N ASP A 944 13.40 6.46 -30.31
CA ASP A 944 13.76 7.48 -29.36
C ASP A 944 14.68 6.91 -28.24
N PRO A 945 15.89 7.47 -28.03
CA PRO A 945 16.79 7.05 -26.96
C PRO A 945 16.19 7.15 -25.54
N LEU A 946 15.30 8.11 -25.27
CA LEU A 946 14.68 8.24 -23.94
C LEU A 946 13.76 7.06 -23.63
N SER A 947 12.97 6.63 -24.62
CA SER A 947 12.12 5.43 -24.51
C SER A 947 12.92 4.15 -24.29
N VAL A 948 14.12 4.05 -24.90
CA VAL A 948 15.06 2.95 -24.59
C VAL A 948 15.52 3.02 -23.14
N ASN A 949 15.93 4.18 -22.64
CA ASN A 949 16.40 4.34 -21.25
C ASN A 949 15.31 3.98 -20.23
N ARG A 950 14.06 4.43 -20.46
CA ARG A 950 12.91 4.06 -19.63
C ARG A 950 12.76 2.54 -19.52
N ALA A 951 12.96 1.81 -20.63
CA ALA A 951 12.80 0.36 -20.59
C ALA A 951 13.90 -0.35 -19.78
N PHE A 952 15.12 0.19 -19.72
CA PHE A 952 16.15 -0.30 -18.78
C PHE A 952 15.73 -0.08 -17.32
N GLU A 953 15.24 1.11 -16.98
CA GLU A 953 14.77 1.42 -15.62
C GLU A 953 13.59 0.54 -15.18
N LEU A 954 12.65 0.30 -16.10
CA LEU A 954 11.49 -0.56 -15.84
C LEU A 954 11.89 -2.03 -15.73
N ALA A 955 12.79 -2.54 -16.58
CA ALA A 955 13.26 -3.92 -16.51
C ALA A 955 13.88 -4.26 -15.14
N TRP A 956 14.69 -3.34 -14.62
CA TRP A 956 15.25 -3.44 -13.28
C TRP A 956 14.17 -3.49 -12.20
N THR A 957 13.18 -2.59 -12.28
CA THR A 957 12.06 -2.52 -11.32
C THR A 957 11.22 -3.80 -11.34
N HIS A 958 10.85 -4.26 -12.54
CA HIS A 958 10.07 -5.47 -12.78
C HIS A 958 10.77 -6.71 -12.21
N SER A 959 12.07 -6.88 -12.49
CA SER A 959 12.84 -8.01 -11.98
C SER A 959 12.90 -8.04 -10.45
N LYS A 960 13.06 -6.89 -9.80
CA LYS A 960 12.99 -6.81 -8.33
C LYS A 960 11.62 -7.19 -7.78
N MET A 961 10.54 -6.84 -8.46
CA MET A 961 9.18 -7.24 -8.08
C MET A 961 9.01 -8.77 -8.19
N GLU A 962 9.47 -9.37 -9.28
CA GLU A 962 9.42 -10.83 -9.48
C GLU A 962 10.16 -11.59 -8.37
N LEU A 963 11.37 -11.12 -8.02
CA LEU A 963 12.15 -11.74 -6.95
C LEU A 963 11.44 -11.70 -5.59
N ARG A 964 10.76 -10.58 -5.28
CA ARG A 964 9.98 -10.47 -4.04
C ARG A 964 8.74 -11.36 -4.05
N HIS A 965 8.04 -11.45 -5.17
CA HIS A 965 6.88 -12.32 -5.31
C HIS A 965 7.22 -13.77 -4.94
N LEU A 966 8.41 -14.24 -5.35
CA LEU A 966 8.90 -15.59 -5.07
C LEU A 966 9.71 -15.72 -3.76
N ASN A 967 9.83 -14.65 -2.97
CA ASN A 967 10.71 -14.58 -1.79
C ASN A 967 12.16 -15.03 -2.08
N LEU A 968 12.69 -14.67 -3.25
CA LEU A 968 14.05 -14.97 -3.68
C LEU A 968 14.99 -13.79 -3.46
N THR A 969 16.17 -14.07 -2.92
CA THR A 969 17.31 -13.15 -2.98
C THR A 969 17.91 -13.12 -4.38
N ALA A 970 18.62 -12.04 -4.73
CA ALA A 970 19.34 -11.95 -6.01
C ALA A 970 20.35 -13.11 -6.18
N ALA A 971 21.00 -13.54 -5.10
CA ALA A 971 21.90 -14.69 -5.13
C ALA A 971 21.18 -16.00 -5.49
N GLN A 972 20.01 -16.27 -4.90
CA GLN A 972 19.22 -17.47 -5.20
C GLN A 972 18.66 -17.43 -6.62
N ALA A 973 18.29 -16.26 -7.12
CA ALA A 973 17.86 -16.08 -8.50
C ALA A 973 19.01 -16.30 -9.51
N ASN A 974 20.18 -15.77 -9.20
CA ASN A 974 21.39 -16.01 -9.99
C ASN A 974 21.78 -17.49 -9.99
N GLU A 975 21.68 -18.17 -8.85
CA GLU A 975 21.85 -19.62 -8.76
C GLU A 975 20.82 -20.36 -9.65
N ALA A 976 19.55 -20.02 -9.54
CA ALA A 976 18.50 -20.60 -10.37
C ALA A 976 18.79 -20.42 -11.86
N LEU A 977 19.22 -19.22 -12.28
CA LEU A 977 19.55 -18.95 -13.68
C LEU A 977 20.81 -19.66 -14.14
N SER A 978 21.82 -19.79 -13.27
CA SER A 978 23.03 -20.56 -13.56
C SER A 978 22.74 -22.03 -13.86
N LEU A 979 21.74 -22.63 -13.19
CA LEU A 979 21.26 -23.98 -13.47
C LEU A 979 20.51 -24.08 -14.81
N GLY A 980 20.00 -22.97 -15.34
CA GLY A 980 19.31 -22.91 -16.63
C GLY A 980 20.19 -23.36 -17.79
N GLY A 981 21.51 -23.11 -17.74
CA GLY A 981 22.47 -23.63 -18.73
C GLY A 981 22.47 -25.16 -18.81
N HIS A 982 22.30 -25.84 -17.67
CA HIS A 982 22.23 -27.31 -17.61
C HIS A 982 20.90 -27.88 -18.12
N LEU A 983 19.84 -27.07 -18.19
CA LEU A 983 18.59 -27.44 -18.87
C LEU A 983 18.71 -27.34 -20.39
N LEU A 984 19.32 -26.25 -20.85
CA LEU A 984 19.39 -25.89 -22.28
C LEU A 984 20.46 -26.67 -23.03
N TYR A 985 21.59 -26.95 -22.39
CA TYR A 985 22.74 -27.64 -22.98
C TYR A 985 22.94 -29.02 -22.36
N LEU A 986 23.51 -29.93 -23.15
CA LEU A 986 23.83 -31.28 -22.69
C LEU A 986 24.93 -31.22 -21.63
N SER A 987 24.52 -31.37 -20.37
CA SER A 987 25.43 -31.22 -19.23
C SER A 987 26.40 -32.40 -19.05
N PRO A 988 27.66 -32.14 -18.66
CA PRO A 988 28.61 -33.16 -18.20
C PRO A 988 28.10 -34.01 -17.03
N CYS A 989 27.17 -33.49 -16.21
CA CYS A 989 26.57 -34.20 -15.07
C CYS A 989 25.84 -35.49 -15.49
N ARG A 990 25.51 -35.65 -16.78
CA ARG A 990 24.95 -36.91 -17.31
C ARG A 990 25.91 -38.11 -17.16
N ARG A 991 27.20 -37.88 -16.89
CA ARG A 991 28.15 -38.96 -16.55
C ARG A 991 27.78 -39.67 -15.25
N ASP A 992 27.12 -38.98 -14.32
CA ASP A 992 26.74 -39.54 -13.01
C ASP A 992 25.62 -40.57 -13.15
N VAL A 993 24.84 -40.51 -14.24
CA VAL A 993 23.78 -41.45 -14.59
C VAL A 993 24.17 -42.41 -15.73
N ALA A 994 25.47 -42.55 -16.02
CA ALA A 994 25.96 -43.39 -17.13
C ALA A 994 25.48 -44.85 -17.07
N GLU A 995 25.28 -45.39 -15.88
CA GLU A 995 24.76 -46.75 -15.72
C GLU A 995 23.27 -46.86 -16.10
N CYS A 996 22.45 -45.86 -15.72
CA CYS A 996 21.05 -45.79 -16.17
C CYS A 996 20.97 -45.70 -17.70
N ILE A 997 21.86 -44.90 -18.32
CA ILE A 997 21.94 -44.75 -19.78
C ILE A 997 22.25 -46.08 -20.46
N LYS A 998 23.20 -46.86 -19.93
CA LYS A 998 23.55 -48.19 -20.47
C LYS A 998 22.43 -49.21 -20.32
N GLN A 999 21.67 -49.14 -19.22
CA GLN A 999 20.60 -50.08 -18.90
C GLN A 999 19.26 -49.72 -19.55
N ASN A 1000 19.10 -48.51 -20.09
CA ASN A 1000 17.85 -48.09 -20.72
C ASN A 1000 17.55 -48.90 -21.98
N SER A 1001 16.36 -49.51 -22.02
CA SER A 1001 15.83 -50.26 -23.16
C SER A 1001 14.54 -49.67 -23.73
N LYS A 1002 14.04 -48.57 -23.14
CA LYS A 1002 12.76 -47.94 -23.49
C LYS A 1002 12.96 -46.64 -24.26
N GLY A 1003 11.93 -46.23 -25.00
CA GLY A 1003 11.85 -44.94 -25.69
C GLY A 1003 10.85 -43.97 -25.04
N GLN A 1004 10.78 -42.74 -25.54
CA GLN A 1004 9.96 -41.63 -24.98
C GLN A 1004 8.52 -42.02 -24.65
N SER A 1005 7.86 -42.84 -25.48
CA SER A 1005 6.47 -43.26 -25.28
C SER A 1005 6.21 -44.03 -23.98
N ALA A 1006 7.25 -44.57 -23.34
CA ALA A 1006 7.12 -45.24 -22.05
C ALA A 1006 6.91 -44.27 -20.87
N LEU A 1007 7.05 -42.95 -21.08
CA LEU A 1007 6.77 -41.90 -20.10
C LEU A 1007 5.29 -41.52 -20.02
N TRP A 1008 4.54 -41.68 -21.12
CA TRP A 1008 3.15 -41.24 -21.24
C TRP A 1008 2.18 -41.84 -20.22
N PRO A 1009 2.31 -43.12 -19.78
CA PRO A 1009 1.47 -43.67 -18.71
C PRO A 1009 1.56 -42.92 -17.38
N TYR A 1010 2.62 -42.12 -17.19
CA TYR A 1010 2.86 -41.30 -16.00
C TYR A 1010 2.58 -39.80 -16.25
N ALA A 1011 1.85 -39.48 -17.32
CA ALA A 1011 1.50 -38.13 -17.78
C ALA A 1011 2.69 -37.24 -18.21
N ILE A 1012 3.90 -37.80 -18.31
CA ILE A 1012 5.10 -37.07 -18.75
C ILE A 1012 5.23 -37.20 -20.28
N SER A 1013 5.28 -36.10 -21.02
CA SER A 1013 5.39 -36.14 -22.49
C SER A 1013 6.80 -36.50 -22.98
N GLY A 1014 7.82 -35.97 -22.28
CA GLY A 1014 9.22 -36.05 -22.69
C GLY A 1014 9.64 -35.06 -23.77
N ASP A 1015 8.77 -34.12 -24.16
CA ASP A 1015 9.07 -33.08 -25.15
C ASP A 1015 9.85 -31.90 -24.54
N LEU A 1016 9.71 -31.69 -23.23
CA LEU A 1016 10.43 -30.68 -22.45
C LEU A 1016 11.60 -31.32 -21.69
N PRO A 1017 12.65 -30.53 -21.35
CA PRO A 1017 13.68 -30.93 -20.40
C PRO A 1017 13.08 -31.48 -19.10
N ILE A 1018 13.57 -32.61 -18.60
CA ILE A 1018 13.15 -33.20 -17.33
C ILE A 1018 14.20 -32.91 -16.25
N VAL A 1019 13.74 -32.47 -15.08
CA VAL A 1019 14.54 -32.38 -13.85
C VAL A 1019 14.04 -33.43 -12.87
N LEU A 1020 14.91 -34.36 -12.49
CA LEU A 1020 14.59 -35.44 -11.57
C LEU A 1020 15.05 -35.09 -10.16
N VAL A 1021 14.17 -35.25 -9.16
CA VAL A 1021 14.48 -35.06 -7.74
C VAL A 1021 14.17 -36.35 -7.00
N ARG A 1022 15.15 -36.91 -6.30
CA ARG A 1022 15.02 -38.18 -5.57
C ARG A 1022 15.03 -37.91 -4.06
N VAL A 1023 13.93 -38.26 -3.38
CA VAL A 1023 13.75 -38.02 -1.95
C VAL A 1023 13.26 -39.26 -1.23
N ALA A 1024 13.73 -39.49 0.00
CA ALA A 1024 13.43 -40.73 0.73
C ALA A 1024 12.87 -40.49 2.15
N ASN A 1025 12.96 -39.27 2.68
CA ASN A 1025 12.51 -38.93 4.03
C ASN A 1025 12.19 -37.43 4.16
N ALA A 1026 11.66 -37.02 5.32
CA ALA A 1026 11.24 -35.65 5.59
C ALA A 1026 12.37 -34.62 5.65
N GLU A 1027 13.62 -35.03 5.91
CA GLU A 1027 14.78 -34.12 5.92
C GLU A 1027 15.06 -33.56 4.52
N HIS A 1028 14.63 -34.27 3.47
CA HIS A 1028 14.82 -33.85 2.08
C HIS A 1028 13.75 -32.85 1.60
N LEU A 1029 12.78 -32.47 2.45
CA LEU A 1029 11.69 -31.54 2.06
C LEU A 1029 12.21 -30.13 1.73
N ASP A 1030 13.30 -29.69 2.36
CA ASP A 1030 13.92 -28.40 2.05
C ASP A 1030 14.45 -28.34 0.60
N LEU A 1031 15.00 -29.44 0.08
CA LEU A 1031 15.43 -29.56 -1.30
C LEU A 1031 14.25 -29.44 -2.26
N VAL A 1032 13.14 -30.13 -1.97
CA VAL A 1032 11.92 -30.07 -2.77
C VAL A 1032 11.37 -28.65 -2.80
N ARG A 1033 11.33 -27.96 -1.64
CA ARG A 1033 10.92 -26.55 -1.56
C ARG A 1033 11.75 -25.66 -2.48
N ARG A 1034 13.07 -25.75 -2.36
CA ARG A 1034 13.99 -24.92 -3.15
C ARG A 1034 13.83 -25.16 -4.65
N LEU A 1035 13.70 -26.42 -5.07
CA LEU A 1035 13.54 -26.77 -6.48
C LEU A 1035 12.17 -26.39 -7.04
N LEU A 1036 11.10 -26.39 -6.23
CA LEU A 1036 9.80 -25.86 -6.63
C LEU A 1036 9.89 -24.35 -6.89
N THR A 1037 10.54 -23.58 -6.00
CA THR A 1037 10.73 -22.14 -6.21
C THR A 1037 11.61 -21.84 -7.44
N ILE A 1038 12.67 -22.61 -7.65
CA ILE A 1038 13.53 -22.48 -8.84
C ILE A 1038 12.76 -22.81 -10.13
N HIS A 1039 11.95 -23.87 -10.12
CA HIS A 1039 11.11 -24.27 -11.25
C HIS A 1039 10.10 -23.18 -11.63
N GLU A 1040 9.47 -22.57 -10.64
CA GLU A 1040 8.57 -21.43 -10.84
C GLU A 1040 9.31 -20.23 -11.44
N TYR A 1041 10.49 -19.90 -10.89
CA TYR A 1041 11.30 -18.80 -11.41
C TYR A 1041 11.74 -19.03 -12.86
N TRP A 1042 12.14 -20.25 -13.21
CA TRP A 1042 12.44 -20.62 -14.60
C TRP A 1042 11.27 -20.35 -15.54
N ARG A 1043 10.05 -20.72 -15.14
CA ARG A 1043 8.86 -20.47 -15.96
C ARG A 1043 8.65 -18.98 -16.23
N LEU A 1044 8.82 -18.12 -15.22
CA LEU A 1044 8.75 -16.67 -15.39
C LEU A 1044 9.82 -16.15 -16.36
N LYS A 1045 11.01 -16.76 -16.36
CA LYS A 1045 12.10 -16.44 -17.29
C LYS A 1045 12.00 -17.15 -18.64
N GLY A 1046 10.89 -17.86 -18.90
CA GLY A 1046 10.65 -18.59 -20.15
C GLY A 1046 11.43 -19.90 -20.29
N LEU A 1047 12.05 -20.39 -19.22
CA LEU A 1047 12.67 -21.71 -19.18
C LEU A 1047 11.61 -22.74 -18.74
N PHE A 1048 11.19 -23.58 -19.67
CA PHE A 1048 10.15 -24.58 -19.43
C PHE A 1048 10.79 -25.97 -19.25
N ALA A 1049 10.47 -26.63 -18.14
CA ALA A 1049 10.95 -27.97 -17.79
C ALA A 1049 9.88 -28.72 -16.98
N ASP A 1050 9.89 -30.04 -17.05
CA ASP A 1050 9.07 -30.93 -16.21
C ASP A 1050 9.85 -31.31 -14.95
N LEU A 1051 9.32 -31.00 -13.76
CA LEU A 1051 9.93 -31.34 -12.48
C LEU A 1051 9.35 -32.66 -11.96
N VAL A 1052 10.13 -33.73 -11.98
CA VAL A 1052 9.73 -35.07 -11.54
C VAL A 1052 10.29 -35.35 -10.15
N ILE A 1053 9.40 -35.41 -9.15
CA ILE A 1053 9.73 -35.76 -7.76
C ILE A 1053 9.48 -37.25 -7.57
N LEU A 1054 10.54 -38.02 -7.34
CA LEU A 1054 10.50 -39.45 -7.09
C LEU A 1054 10.65 -39.72 -5.59
N ASN A 1055 9.57 -40.23 -4.99
CA ASN A 1055 9.56 -40.72 -3.62
C ASN A 1055 10.14 -42.14 -3.56
N GLU A 1056 11.30 -42.27 -2.90
CA GLU A 1056 12.05 -43.51 -2.69
C GLU A 1056 11.98 -44.03 -1.25
N ASP A 1057 11.05 -43.52 -0.42
CA ASP A 1057 10.86 -43.99 0.95
C ASP A 1057 10.61 -45.51 0.98
N LYS A 1058 11.37 -46.21 1.83
CA LYS A 1058 11.33 -47.66 2.04
C LYS A 1058 10.68 -48.04 3.38
N SER A 1059 10.24 -47.05 4.17
CA SER A 1059 9.65 -47.22 5.49
C SER A 1059 8.19 -47.69 5.42
N GLY A 1060 7.61 -48.14 6.54
CA GLY A 1060 6.17 -48.47 6.63
C GLY A 1060 5.22 -47.27 6.48
N TYR A 1061 5.75 -46.05 6.33
CA TYR A 1061 5.00 -44.78 6.30
C TYR A 1061 5.03 -44.09 4.91
N VAL A 1062 5.35 -44.81 3.83
CA VAL A 1062 5.45 -44.27 2.45
C VAL A 1062 4.24 -43.40 2.07
N GLN A 1063 3.03 -43.84 2.44
CA GLN A 1063 1.80 -43.10 2.12
C GLN A 1063 1.72 -41.76 2.86
N ALA A 1064 2.10 -41.71 4.14
CA ALA A 1064 2.10 -40.47 4.91
C ALA A 1064 3.14 -39.48 4.36
N PHE A 1065 4.32 -39.95 3.95
CA PHE A 1065 5.32 -39.08 3.33
C PHE A 1065 4.88 -38.61 1.93
N GLN A 1066 4.20 -39.47 1.16
CA GLN A 1066 3.60 -39.09 -0.11
C GLN A 1066 2.54 -37.99 0.06
N ASP A 1067 1.67 -38.14 1.05
CA ASP A 1067 0.60 -37.17 1.32
C ASP A 1067 1.21 -35.84 1.81
N ASN A 1068 2.25 -35.88 2.65
CA ASN A 1068 3.02 -34.68 3.02
C ASN A 1068 3.63 -33.97 1.80
N LEU A 1069 4.23 -34.70 0.85
CA LEU A 1069 4.75 -34.12 -0.39
C LEU A 1069 3.64 -33.49 -1.25
N ARG A 1070 2.47 -34.15 -1.32
CA ARG A 1070 1.31 -33.62 -2.05
C ARG A 1070 0.75 -32.36 -1.39
N ASP A 1071 0.59 -32.35 -0.07
CA ASP A 1071 0.16 -31.19 0.69
C ASP A 1071 1.15 -30.05 0.53
N PHE A 1072 2.45 -30.34 0.58
CA PHE A 1072 3.51 -29.36 0.38
C PHE A 1072 3.48 -28.72 -1.01
N ILE A 1073 3.25 -29.52 -2.07
CA ILE A 1073 3.06 -29.00 -3.43
C ILE A 1073 1.76 -28.19 -3.53
N SER A 1074 0.70 -28.61 -2.81
CA SER A 1074 -0.62 -27.97 -2.84
C SER A 1074 -0.70 -26.67 -2.04
N MET A 1075 0.14 -26.50 -1.03
CA MET A 1075 0.31 -25.27 -0.25
C MET A 1075 1.15 -24.20 -0.97
N GLY A 1076 1.91 -24.59 -2.00
CA GLY A 1076 2.68 -23.68 -2.85
C GLY A 1076 1.97 -23.29 -4.15
N HIS A 1077 2.60 -22.43 -4.95
CA HIS A 1077 2.08 -21.96 -6.25
C HIS A 1077 1.99 -23.07 -7.33
N ALA A 1078 2.49 -24.28 -7.05
CA ALA A 1078 2.53 -25.41 -7.97
C ALA A 1078 1.25 -26.28 -7.97
N ARG A 1079 0.21 -25.93 -7.21
CA ARG A 1079 -1.05 -26.70 -7.10
C ARG A 1079 -1.71 -26.94 -8.47
N ASP A 1080 -1.81 -25.90 -9.30
CA ASP A 1080 -2.44 -25.97 -10.62
C ASP A 1080 -1.54 -26.60 -11.69
N LEU A 1081 -0.27 -26.88 -11.35
CA LEU A 1081 0.76 -27.39 -12.26
C LEU A 1081 0.98 -28.90 -12.14
N LEU A 1082 0.23 -29.57 -11.27
CA LEU A 1082 0.40 -30.98 -11.01
C LEU A 1082 -0.05 -31.82 -12.22
N ASN A 1083 0.86 -32.66 -12.74
CA ASN A 1083 0.67 -33.49 -13.93
C ASN A 1083 0.33 -32.72 -15.22
N GLN A 1084 0.73 -31.45 -15.32
CA GLN A 1084 0.63 -30.66 -16.56
C GLN A 1084 1.99 -30.52 -17.25
N PRO A 1085 2.04 -30.30 -18.58
CA PRO A 1085 3.27 -29.96 -19.28
C PRO A 1085 3.94 -28.71 -18.68
N SER A 1086 5.27 -28.73 -18.55
CA SER A 1086 6.06 -27.73 -17.82
C SER A 1086 5.67 -27.62 -16.34
N GLY A 1087 5.13 -28.69 -15.77
CA GLY A 1087 4.58 -28.76 -14.43
C GLY A 1087 5.36 -29.69 -13.50
N VAL A 1088 4.69 -30.13 -12.43
CA VAL A 1088 5.28 -30.97 -11.38
C VAL A 1088 4.64 -32.36 -11.41
N PHE A 1089 5.47 -33.40 -11.42
CA PHE A 1089 5.06 -34.80 -11.46
C PHE A 1089 5.56 -35.52 -10.21
N LEU A 1090 4.64 -36.02 -9.38
CA LEU A 1090 4.97 -36.72 -8.14
C LEU A 1090 4.79 -38.23 -8.34
N LEU A 1091 5.89 -38.99 -8.33
CA LEU A 1091 5.94 -40.44 -8.56
C LEU A 1091 6.38 -41.20 -7.31
N GLN A 1092 5.80 -42.38 -7.08
CA GLN A 1092 6.27 -43.33 -6.08
C GLN A 1092 7.10 -44.43 -6.74
N LYS A 1093 8.31 -44.68 -6.23
CA LYS A 1093 9.21 -45.69 -6.80
C LYS A 1093 8.57 -47.08 -6.91
N ALA A 1094 7.74 -47.47 -5.95
CA ALA A 1094 7.05 -48.76 -5.94
C ALA A 1094 6.05 -48.94 -7.10
N HIS A 1095 5.52 -47.85 -7.65
CA HIS A 1095 4.54 -47.85 -8.74
C HIS A 1095 5.15 -47.61 -10.13
N VAL A 1096 6.46 -47.42 -10.23
CA VAL A 1096 7.16 -47.20 -11.50
C VAL A 1096 8.00 -48.44 -11.84
N GLN A 1097 7.86 -48.96 -13.06
CA GLN A 1097 8.67 -50.08 -13.53
C GLN A 1097 10.16 -49.72 -13.58
N ALA A 1098 11.05 -50.65 -13.23
CA ALA A 1098 12.51 -50.42 -13.20
C ALA A 1098 13.07 -49.90 -14.54
N ASP A 1099 12.62 -50.47 -15.66
CA ASP A 1099 13.04 -50.01 -16.99
C ASP A 1099 12.61 -48.56 -17.29
N VAL A 1100 11.48 -48.11 -16.72
CA VAL A 1100 10.99 -46.73 -16.88
C VAL A 1100 11.76 -45.77 -15.96
N LEU A 1101 12.14 -46.20 -14.75
CA LEU A 1101 13.05 -45.42 -13.91
C LEU A 1101 14.40 -45.19 -14.59
N ASN A 1102 14.95 -46.22 -15.24
CA ASN A 1102 16.16 -46.09 -16.05
C ASN A 1102 15.96 -45.11 -17.21
N LEU A 1103 14.79 -45.10 -17.85
CA LEU A 1103 14.45 -44.11 -18.87
C LEU A 1103 14.40 -42.69 -18.29
N ILE A 1104 13.66 -42.44 -17.20
CA ILE A 1104 13.54 -41.11 -16.57
C ILE A 1104 14.92 -40.57 -16.18
N CYS A 1105 15.76 -41.38 -15.52
CA CYS A 1105 17.14 -41.01 -15.21
C CYS A 1105 17.98 -40.74 -16.48
N THR A 1106 17.74 -41.48 -17.57
CA THR A 1106 18.44 -41.30 -18.84
C THR A 1106 18.08 -39.99 -19.52
N VAL A 1107 16.80 -39.62 -19.54
CA VAL A 1107 16.32 -38.42 -20.26
C VAL A 1107 16.37 -37.15 -19.42
N ALA A 1108 16.48 -37.26 -18.09
CA ALA A 1108 16.65 -36.12 -17.20
C ALA A 1108 17.91 -35.32 -17.58
N ARG A 1109 17.74 -34.00 -17.73
CA ARG A 1109 18.84 -33.06 -17.96
C ARG A 1109 19.64 -32.83 -16.67
N MET A 1110 18.96 -32.86 -15.53
CA MET A 1110 19.54 -32.75 -14.19
C MET A 1110 18.89 -33.76 -13.24
N THR A 1111 19.69 -34.29 -12.32
CA THR A 1111 19.21 -35.16 -11.24
C THR A 1111 19.73 -34.63 -9.91
N PHE A 1112 18.82 -34.41 -8.96
CA PHE A 1112 19.12 -34.03 -7.59
C PHE A 1112 18.78 -35.19 -6.65
N SER A 1113 19.68 -35.47 -5.71
CA SER A 1113 19.48 -36.45 -4.64
C SER A 1113 19.46 -35.71 -3.31
N GLY A 1114 18.62 -36.14 -2.37
CA GLY A 1114 18.65 -35.62 -1.00
C GLY A 1114 19.75 -36.22 -0.11
N GLU A 1115 20.41 -37.28 -0.57
CA GLU A 1115 21.60 -37.89 0.08
C GLU A 1115 22.88 -37.07 -0.08
#